data_AF-A0A939Y8B8-F1
#
_entry.id   AF-A0A939Y8B8-F1
#
_cell.length_a   1.000
_cell.length_b   1.000
_cell.length_c   1.000
_cell.angle_alpha   90.00
_cell.angle_beta   90.00
_cell.angle_gamma   90.00
#
_symmetry.space_group_name_H-M   'P 1'
#
loop_
_entity.id
_entity.type
_entity.pdbx_description
1 polymer ?
#
loop_
_entity_poly.entity_id
_entity_poly.type
_entity_poly.pdbx_seq_one_letter_code
_entity_poly.pdbx_strand_id
1 'polypeptide(L)'
;MKTRLLITLMLLVAIVTGVNAANFVAQIYCEGWATDDASGNKVFDFDASGTLTYTAPGASYVFVRNDETGVQYCTDGWTDFANPVTLVNQNSLSNPGNFEKFYVPSGEHTLYLVDNGNDTFTIAYDKDIRTRDPKTLPYSYGFEDNDLSVDGWTTLNLSVNNSARFGIKENAKQTGNYGFSFSSYNASSDYNQYLFSPELITPDDFEVSFSYRSSAYTESFKVGYSSTTTDVSSFNWDDVDQINTSSTSWTKFTHTFPAGTKYVAINYVSHYQSDLYVDDFAFGNSGKTVYVYPKCVNTVGEQVVLWSWPLGGEGKWTKGIPDDTYTGCYRFEIPIDHNNCVACIIAETDPIAWDRVEAKSNDLSLPSETDGVLIVFPTFTPETLPTLPTEITTIDHLSDYLTPEPTEDVEVTLKTGMTPDDFTQEQQVAIGAVCTVALISQGTADAWSYSTIEGKKLFEMSKTDGSVKVYDGVSEADNFTYELTEEDRNTLSGYFSLGGPSLAESLASVKTITVQFVANEPAPGLAKDEEGNYLIASADDWKSFAEIVKAEPTANVKMTEDIDLGDDQTMAGTEEHPYQGTFDGGGHTLNVNYDVNITRAAPFRFITNATIRNLHVTGSLTTTAQTGGGIVSWTEGTCLIEKCYSSVVITANKVSATADTYGGIIGCNYKGNLTLQDCMFDGSITTTEKDGCGGLVGFTEVGGTATATNCLLTATFDLNNNNTNVTLLRHAGYGTVENISNCYYLNGLYVKQGTQVTDEQLANGTIATALQADRDETVWVQDEKTGRPIQSIFYRYGLSKDEEGYYLLASAADWKAFAELVKTTPTANAKMTADIDLGDDQTMVGSLEYPYHGNFDGLGHTLTVNLDSYYTFDKGTVAPFSCVKDATIKNLHVAGSLKQQYCAAGGVAGNIQGNLTVSQCWVSAYIYVQGYGNYQGTIGGIASYCDDPNVRNCEIVIEDCIFSGEFGTGIHSGSIMSHVNGEYGNHAILRNCLNIGTFPSASGNSGTFIRPIQGNSFAIDNCYYRNSFGYIQGSQATDSQLSDGTIATTLQAGRTETVWVQDPDRNCPMLLVFSTSDPDGIRAPLVSPEGEGKAVWYDLSGRKVQKPSKGLYIVNGKKVLVQ
;
A
#
# COMPACT_ATOMS: atom_id res chain seq x y z
N MET A 1 18.89 -49.28 4.31
CA MET A 1 19.59 -50.45 3.71
C MET A 1 18.78 -51.15 2.60
N LYS A 2 17.86 -50.48 1.88
CA LYS A 2 17.17 -51.03 0.68
C LYS A 2 17.57 -50.38 -0.65
N THR A 3 18.33 -49.28 -0.62
CA THR A 3 18.75 -48.50 -1.79
C THR A 3 19.95 -49.08 -2.57
N ARG A 4 20.54 -50.19 -2.11
CA ARG A 4 21.74 -50.81 -2.74
C ARG A 4 21.47 -52.12 -3.51
N LEU A 5 20.21 -52.53 -3.66
CA LEU A 5 19.87 -53.80 -4.34
C LEU A 5 19.22 -53.63 -5.72
N LEU A 6 18.70 -52.45 -6.06
CA LEU A 6 18.10 -52.18 -7.36
C LEU A 6 19.15 -51.87 -8.44
N ILE A 7 20.16 -51.06 -8.09
CA ILE A 7 21.23 -50.59 -8.99
C ILE A 7 22.08 -51.77 -9.52
N THR A 8 22.36 -52.77 -8.69
CA THR A 8 23.16 -53.95 -9.09
C THR A 8 22.43 -54.89 -10.04
N LEU A 9 21.09 -54.85 -10.10
CA LEU A 9 20.31 -55.74 -10.98
C LEU A 9 20.22 -55.21 -12.42
N MET A 10 20.16 -53.87 -12.59
CA MET A 10 20.14 -53.23 -13.91
C MET A 10 21.50 -53.33 -14.64
N LEU A 11 22.62 -53.19 -13.92
CA LEU A 11 23.96 -53.36 -14.51
C LEU A 11 24.23 -54.77 -15.06
N LEU A 12 23.54 -55.82 -14.57
CA LEU A 12 23.84 -57.19 -14.99
C LEU A 12 23.19 -57.59 -16.32
N VAL A 13 22.16 -56.88 -16.77
CA VAL A 13 21.47 -57.16 -18.05
C VAL A 13 22.22 -56.55 -19.23
N ALA A 14 22.73 -55.32 -19.08
CA ALA A 14 23.45 -54.61 -20.14
C ALA A 14 24.77 -55.28 -20.57
N ILE A 15 25.44 -56.00 -19.66
CA ILE A 15 26.73 -56.67 -19.92
C ILE A 15 26.56 -57.92 -20.81
N VAL A 16 25.35 -58.47 -20.95
CA VAL A 16 25.12 -59.79 -21.58
C VAL A 16 24.67 -59.70 -23.06
N THR A 17 24.18 -58.57 -23.54
CA THR A 17 23.55 -58.45 -24.88
C THR A 17 24.34 -57.63 -25.91
N GLY A 18 25.30 -56.79 -25.51
CA GLY A 18 26.35 -56.29 -26.40
C GLY A 18 25.94 -55.39 -27.59
N VAL A 19 24.79 -54.71 -27.52
CA VAL A 19 24.33 -53.75 -28.55
C VAL A 19 23.80 -52.48 -27.87
N ASN A 20 24.13 -51.31 -28.45
CA ASN A 20 23.84 -49.93 -28.05
C ASN A 20 22.79 -49.69 -26.95
N ALA A 21 23.21 -49.02 -25.87
CA ALA A 21 22.34 -48.23 -25.01
C ALA A 21 22.15 -46.82 -25.61
N ALA A 22 21.40 -46.73 -26.71
CA ALA A 22 20.79 -45.47 -27.13
C ALA A 22 19.44 -45.33 -26.41
N ASN A 23 19.19 -44.16 -25.83
CA ASN A 23 17.89 -43.51 -25.55
C ASN A 23 18.08 -42.49 -24.41
N PHE A 24 18.71 -41.35 -24.72
CA PHE A 24 18.41 -40.12 -23.98
C PHE A 24 17.07 -39.61 -24.53
N VAL A 25 16.02 -39.63 -23.72
CA VAL A 25 14.69 -39.17 -24.13
C VAL A 25 14.56 -37.70 -23.78
N ALA A 26 14.91 -36.83 -24.74
CA ALA A 26 14.64 -35.40 -24.63
C ALA A 26 13.13 -35.17 -24.85
N GLN A 27 12.44 -34.66 -23.83
CA GLN A 27 10.99 -34.42 -23.87
C GLN A 27 10.68 -32.94 -24.06
N ILE A 28 9.67 -32.66 -24.89
CA ILE A 28 9.13 -31.32 -25.14
C ILE A 28 7.66 -31.27 -24.72
N TYR A 29 7.26 -30.16 -24.11
CA TYR A 29 5.91 -29.88 -23.63
C TYR A 29 5.29 -28.74 -24.46
N CYS A 30 4.01 -28.85 -24.81
CA CYS A 30 3.23 -27.81 -25.48
C CYS A 30 1.81 -27.76 -24.90
N GLU A 31 1.24 -26.55 -24.76
CA GLU A 31 -0.12 -26.35 -24.28
C GLU A 31 -1.18 -26.39 -25.41
N GLY A 32 -2.45 -26.62 -25.02
CA GLY A 32 -3.62 -26.40 -25.88
C GLY A 32 -4.24 -27.63 -26.56
N TRP A 33 -3.69 -28.86 -26.39
CA TRP A 33 -4.29 -30.11 -26.88
C TRP A 33 -4.62 -31.06 -25.73
N ALA A 34 -5.66 -31.88 -25.90
CA ALA A 34 -6.15 -32.77 -24.84
C ALA A 34 -5.08 -33.76 -24.33
N THR A 35 -4.57 -33.44 -23.14
CA THR A 35 -4.19 -34.27 -21.97
C THR A 35 -3.41 -35.57 -22.16
N ASP A 36 -2.26 -35.70 -21.48
CA ASP A 36 -1.74 -37.01 -21.01
C ASP A 36 -0.94 -36.97 -19.67
N ASP A 37 -0.72 -35.81 -19.02
CA ASP A 37 -0.12 -35.74 -17.67
C ASP A 37 -0.95 -34.99 -16.60
N ALA A 38 -0.52 -35.11 -15.33
CA ALA A 38 -1.22 -34.57 -14.16
C ALA A 38 -1.18 -33.03 -14.02
N SER A 39 -0.41 -32.36 -14.88
CA SER A 39 -0.32 -30.89 -14.97
C SER A 39 -0.99 -30.34 -16.23
N GLY A 40 -1.65 -31.20 -17.02
CA GLY A 40 -2.42 -30.81 -18.20
C GLY A 40 -1.64 -30.75 -19.52
N ASN A 41 -0.36 -31.12 -19.53
CA ASN A 41 0.49 -31.00 -20.71
C ASN A 41 0.47 -32.25 -21.60
N LYS A 42 0.95 -32.07 -22.84
CA LYS A 42 1.23 -33.16 -23.77
C LYS A 42 2.74 -33.32 -24.00
N VAL A 43 3.21 -34.55 -23.88
CA VAL A 43 4.61 -34.93 -24.06
C VAL A 43 4.80 -35.54 -25.44
N PHE A 44 5.81 -35.08 -26.16
CA PHE A 44 6.23 -35.68 -27.44
C PHE A 44 7.68 -36.16 -27.36
N ASP A 45 7.92 -37.40 -27.77
CA ASP A 45 9.25 -37.98 -27.93
C ASP A 45 9.76 -37.73 -29.36
N PHE A 46 11.03 -37.36 -29.51
CA PHE A 46 11.70 -37.39 -30.83
C PHE A 46 11.83 -38.83 -31.33
N ASP A 47 11.69 -39.03 -32.63
CA ASP A 47 11.88 -40.35 -33.24
C ASP A 47 13.35 -40.80 -33.23
N ALA A 48 13.60 -42.05 -33.62
CA ALA A 48 14.95 -42.62 -33.65
C ALA A 48 15.91 -41.98 -34.69
N SER A 49 15.44 -41.00 -35.47
CA SER A 49 16.27 -40.17 -36.35
C SER A 49 16.60 -38.79 -35.76
N GLY A 50 16.04 -38.46 -34.58
CA GLY A 50 16.11 -37.13 -33.99
C GLY A 50 15.07 -36.15 -34.55
N THR A 51 13.99 -36.64 -35.16
CA THR A 51 12.96 -35.78 -35.78
C THR A 51 11.67 -35.80 -34.96
N LEU A 52 11.03 -34.64 -34.79
CA LEU A 52 9.70 -34.50 -34.19
C LEU A 52 8.82 -33.62 -35.08
N THR A 53 7.74 -34.18 -35.61
CA THR A 53 6.71 -33.44 -36.36
C THR A 53 5.44 -33.37 -35.52
N TYR A 54 4.87 -32.17 -35.36
CA TYR A 54 3.64 -31.93 -34.59
C TYR A 54 2.80 -30.82 -35.23
N THR A 55 1.53 -30.72 -34.82
CA THR A 55 0.60 -29.71 -35.34
C THR A 55 0.10 -28.81 -34.21
N ALA A 56 0.42 -27.52 -34.27
CA ALA A 56 -0.07 -26.52 -33.33
C ALA A 56 -1.49 -26.04 -33.72
N PRO A 57 -2.46 -25.91 -32.78
CA PRO A 57 -3.84 -25.50 -33.07
C PRO A 57 -3.99 -23.99 -33.30
N GLY A 58 -2.99 -23.24 -32.86
CA GLY A 58 -3.02 -21.83 -32.52
C GLY A 58 -1.59 -21.39 -32.21
N ALA A 59 -1.40 -20.15 -31.74
CA ALA A 59 -0.13 -19.71 -31.18
C ALA A 59 0.31 -20.63 -30.02
N SER A 60 1.57 -21.05 -30.00
CA SER A 60 2.11 -22.00 -29.00
C SER A 60 3.58 -21.71 -28.70
N TYR A 61 4.12 -22.22 -27.58
CA TYR A 61 5.53 -22.05 -27.20
C TYR A 61 6.23 -23.39 -26.93
N VAL A 62 7.57 -23.42 -27.10
CA VAL A 62 8.42 -24.63 -26.97
C VAL A 62 9.70 -24.35 -26.17
N PHE A 63 10.12 -25.30 -25.32
CA PHE A 63 11.39 -25.31 -24.56
C PHE A 63 11.89 -26.75 -24.26
N VAL A 64 13.16 -26.91 -23.85
CA VAL A 64 13.87 -28.21 -23.70
C VAL A 64 14.64 -28.32 -22.37
N ARG A 65 14.79 -29.54 -21.83
CA ARG A 65 15.39 -29.84 -20.52
C ARG A 65 16.43 -30.99 -20.59
N ASN A 66 17.36 -31.05 -19.63
CA ASN A 66 18.35 -32.13 -19.45
C ASN A 66 18.54 -32.45 -17.96
N ASP A 67 18.76 -33.70 -17.58
CA ASP A 67 18.75 -34.16 -16.18
C ASP A 67 19.80 -35.23 -15.82
N GLU A 68 20.31 -35.16 -14.58
CA GLU A 68 20.82 -36.33 -13.83
C GLU A 68 20.54 -36.25 -12.31
N THR A 69 20.27 -35.07 -11.71
CA THR A 69 19.87 -34.94 -10.29
C THR A 69 18.83 -33.83 -10.02
N GLY A 70 17.60 -34.02 -10.52
CA GLY A 70 16.30 -33.51 -10.01
C GLY A 70 16.15 -32.08 -9.44
N VAL A 71 15.49 -31.20 -10.22
CA VAL A 71 14.80 -29.96 -9.80
C VAL A 71 13.44 -29.87 -10.52
N GLN A 72 12.44 -29.15 -9.98
CA GLN A 72 11.06 -29.00 -10.52
C GLN A 72 10.61 -27.51 -10.62
N TYR A 73 9.49 -27.26 -11.34
CA TYR A 73 8.68 -26.01 -11.45
C TYR A 73 9.19 -24.89 -12.44
N CYS A 74 8.40 -23.92 -12.97
CA CYS A 74 6.93 -23.77 -13.21
C CYS A 74 6.54 -22.66 -14.25
N THR A 75 5.22 -22.45 -14.43
CA THR A 75 4.44 -21.26 -14.91
C THR A 75 4.89 -19.89 -14.36
N ASP A 76 4.59 -18.68 -14.89
CA ASP A 76 4.02 -18.17 -16.16
C ASP A 76 4.39 -16.67 -16.31
N GLY A 77 4.38 -16.10 -17.53
CA GLY A 77 4.39 -14.62 -17.75
C GLY A 77 5.72 -13.82 -17.65
N TRP A 78 5.90 -12.91 -18.63
CA TRP A 78 6.79 -11.72 -18.69
C TRP A 78 8.33 -11.84 -18.63
N THR A 79 8.97 -10.70 -18.92
CA THR A 79 10.29 -10.50 -19.55
C THR A 79 11.39 -10.07 -18.57
N ASP A 80 12.64 -10.52 -18.80
CA ASP A 80 13.82 -9.65 -18.70
C ASP A 80 15.13 -10.31 -19.21
N PHE A 81 15.88 -9.60 -20.08
CA PHE A 81 17.26 -9.81 -20.59
C PHE A 81 17.69 -11.17 -21.23
N ALA A 82 18.71 -11.29 -22.11
CA ALA A 82 19.20 -10.45 -23.22
C ALA A 82 20.28 -11.22 -24.05
N ASN A 83 20.04 -11.48 -25.36
CA ASN A 83 21.00 -11.95 -26.40
C ASN A 83 21.68 -13.35 -26.22
N PRO A 84 22.36 -13.92 -27.24
CA PRO A 84 22.01 -14.10 -28.66
C PRO A 84 22.21 -15.56 -29.17
N VAL A 85 21.81 -15.82 -30.43
CA VAL A 85 21.75 -17.14 -31.12
C VAL A 85 22.93 -18.14 -30.89
N THR A 86 22.55 -19.40 -30.59
CA THR A 86 23.27 -20.70 -30.72
C THR A 86 23.68 -21.39 -29.40
N LEU A 87 23.11 -22.58 -29.15
CA LEU A 87 23.50 -23.46 -28.04
C LEU A 87 24.95 -23.99 -28.17
N VAL A 88 25.82 -23.66 -27.20
CA VAL A 88 26.98 -24.50 -26.82
C VAL A 88 27.25 -24.39 -25.32
N ASN A 89 27.29 -25.52 -24.61
CA ASN A 89 27.70 -25.61 -23.20
C ASN A 89 29.22 -25.52 -23.05
N GLN A 90 29.74 -24.57 -22.25
CA GLN A 90 31.08 -24.65 -21.66
C GLN A 90 31.12 -24.14 -20.20
N ASN A 91 30.90 -25.05 -19.25
CA ASN A 91 31.49 -25.07 -17.90
C ASN A 91 31.58 -23.74 -17.10
N SER A 92 30.49 -23.32 -16.45
CA SER A 92 30.57 -22.80 -15.07
C SER A 92 29.20 -22.75 -14.37
N LEU A 93 29.08 -23.41 -13.23
CA LEU A 93 27.88 -23.46 -12.39
C LEU A 93 27.91 -22.31 -11.37
N SER A 94 27.15 -21.22 -11.57
CA SER A 94 27.00 -20.18 -10.54
C SER A 94 25.82 -19.20 -10.65
N ASN A 95 24.94 -19.26 -11.67
CA ASN A 95 23.85 -18.28 -11.78
C ASN A 95 22.53 -18.88 -12.34
N PRO A 96 21.39 -18.80 -11.62
CA PRO A 96 20.08 -19.20 -12.12
C PRO A 96 19.34 -17.99 -12.74
N GLY A 97 19.07 -17.98 -14.05
CA GLY A 97 18.36 -16.85 -14.65
C GLY A 97 18.07 -16.87 -16.16
N ASN A 98 18.79 -17.65 -16.99
CA ASN A 98 18.56 -17.64 -18.45
C ASN A 98 17.81 -18.88 -18.94
N PHE A 99 16.62 -18.68 -19.51
CA PHE A 99 15.88 -19.67 -20.30
C PHE A 99 15.36 -19.01 -21.60
N GLU A 100 15.56 -19.63 -22.76
CA GLU A 100 15.00 -19.15 -24.04
C GLU A 100 13.64 -19.79 -24.32
N LYS A 101 12.65 -18.98 -24.75
CA LYS A 101 11.30 -19.41 -25.19
C LYS A 101 11.14 -19.13 -26.70
N PHE A 102 10.49 -20.04 -27.44
CA PHE A 102 10.27 -19.91 -28.89
C PHE A 102 8.78 -19.89 -29.24
N TYR A 103 8.32 -18.94 -30.08
CA TYR A 103 6.91 -18.83 -30.52
C TYR A 103 6.67 -19.57 -31.83
N VAL A 104 5.62 -20.41 -31.85
CA VAL A 104 5.25 -21.29 -32.95
C VAL A 104 3.86 -20.91 -33.48
N PRO A 105 3.70 -20.56 -34.77
CA PRO A 105 2.41 -20.30 -35.39
C PRO A 105 1.50 -21.54 -35.45
N SER A 106 0.19 -21.36 -35.62
CA SER A 106 -0.72 -22.47 -35.92
C SER A 106 -0.34 -23.16 -37.24
N GLY A 107 -0.13 -24.48 -37.23
CA GLY A 107 0.34 -25.23 -38.40
C GLY A 107 1.05 -26.53 -38.06
N GLU A 108 1.44 -27.29 -39.07
CA GLU A 108 2.32 -28.46 -38.93
C GLU A 108 3.78 -28.00 -39.00
N HIS A 109 4.58 -28.39 -38.01
CA HIS A 109 5.98 -27.98 -37.84
C HIS A 109 6.86 -29.20 -37.60
N THR A 110 8.11 -29.12 -38.05
CA THR A 110 9.12 -30.17 -37.80
C THR A 110 10.34 -29.60 -37.08
N LEU A 111 10.73 -30.28 -36.00
CA LEU A 111 11.94 -30.03 -35.21
C LEU A 111 12.96 -31.14 -35.45
N TYR A 112 14.24 -30.78 -35.47
CA TYR A 112 15.36 -31.69 -35.67
C TYR A 112 16.38 -31.55 -34.54
N LEU A 113 16.70 -32.65 -33.86
CA LEU A 113 17.75 -32.75 -32.87
C LEU A 113 19.09 -33.04 -33.58
N VAL A 114 20.04 -32.12 -33.47
CA VAL A 114 21.35 -32.16 -34.14
C VAL A 114 22.45 -32.39 -33.11
N ASP A 115 23.16 -33.51 -33.21
CA ASP A 115 24.35 -33.77 -32.40
C ASP A 115 25.55 -32.94 -32.92
N ASN A 116 26.13 -32.11 -32.06
CA ASN A 116 27.27 -31.25 -32.41
C ASN A 116 28.64 -31.95 -32.22
N GLY A 117 28.67 -33.18 -31.70
CA GLY A 117 29.89 -34.00 -31.56
C GLY A 117 30.84 -33.58 -30.44
N ASN A 118 30.38 -32.75 -29.50
CA ASN A 118 31.15 -32.18 -28.39
C ASN A 118 30.39 -32.22 -27.05
N ASP A 119 29.60 -33.26 -26.82
CA ASP A 119 28.64 -33.41 -25.71
C ASP A 119 27.58 -32.29 -25.65
N THR A 120 27.22 -31.71 -26.80
CA THR A 120 26.11 -30.75 -26.95
C THR A 120 25.22 -31.10 -28.13
N PHE A 121 23.93 -30.79 -28.00
CA PHE A 121 22.92 -30.97 -29.05
C PHE A 121 22.26 -29.61 -29.35
N THR A 122 21.96 -29.36 -30.63
CA THR A 122 21.20 -28.18 -31.09
C THR A 122 19.82 -28.62 -31.59
N ILE A 123 18.80 -27.76 -31.47
CA ILE A 123 17.52 -27.97 -32.16
C ILE A 123 17.41 -27.03 -33.35
N ALA A 124 17.15 -27.59 -34.52
CA ALA A 124 16.82 -26.86 -35.75
C ALA A 124 15.32 -27.03 -36.08
N TYR A 125 14.75 -26.09 -36.83
CA TYR A 125 13.31 -26.00 -37.05
C TYR A 125 12.95 -25.49 -38.46
N ASP A 126 11.69 -25.69 -38.86
CA ASP A 126 11.09 -25.11 -40.08
C ASP A 126 10.95 -23.58 -39.99
N LYS A 127 11.08 -22.90 -41.12
CA LYS A 127 11.63 -21.54 -41.28
C LYS A 127 10.79 -20.37 -40.73
N ASP A 128 9.66 -20.61 -40.08
CA ASP A 128 8.63 -19.60 -39.75
C ASP A 128 8.37 -19.38 -38.23
N ILE A 129 9.30 -19.78 -37.35
CA ILE A 129 9.29 -19.45 -35.92
C ILE A 129 9.79 -17.99 -35.71
N ARG A 130 8.99 -17.15 -35.04
CA ARG A 130 9.28 -15.72 -34.80
C ARG A 130 9.56 -15.43 -33.32
N THR A 131 10.08 -14.23 -33.02
CA THR A 131 10.58 -13.89 -31.67
C THR A 131 9.94 -12.66 -30.99
N ARG A 132 9.09 -11.87 -31.66
CA ARG A 132 8.32 -10.73 -31.09
C ARG A 132 7.00 -10.50 -31.83
N ASP A 133 6.02 -9.86 -31.17
CA ASP A 133 4.73 -9.49 -31.76
C ASP A 133 4.79 -8.23 -32.65
N PRO A 134 4.17 -8.23 -33.85
CA PRO A 134 4.03 -7.03 -34.67
C PRO A 134 3.01 -6.02 -34.14
N LYS A 135 3.28 -4.72 -34.32
CA LYS A 135 2.43 -3.60 -33.87
C LYS A 135 1.41 -3.19 -34.95
N THR A 136 0.16 -2.96 -34.56
CA THR A 136 -0.89 -2.37 -35.41
C THR A 136 -0.94 -0.86 -35.27
N LEU A 137 -1.42 -0.15 -36.31
CA LEU A 137 -1.57 1.31 -36.28
C LEU A 137 -2.94 1.75 -35.71
N PRO A 138 -3.05 2.92 -35.04
CA PRO A 138 -1.98 3.86 -34.74
C PRO A 138 -1.08 3.39 -33.60
N TYR A 139 0.21 3.74 -33.67
CA TYR A 139 1.25 3.37 -32.71
C TYR A 139 2.18 4.57 -32.45
N SER A 140 2.66 4.73 -31.22
CA SER A 140 3.54 5.85 -30.83
C SER A 140 4.54 5.44 -29.75
N TYR A 141 5.73 6.04 -29.77
CA TYR A 141 6.82 5.73 -28.85
C TYR A 141 7.65 6.96 -28.48
N GLY A 142 7.66 7.30 -27.19
CA GLY A 142 8.44 8.42 -26.63
C GLY A 142 9.72 8.01 -25.90
N PHE A 143 10.21 6.77 -26.08
CA PHE A 143 11.43 6.28 -25.43
C PHE A 143 11.41 6.34 -23.89
N GLU A 144 10.25 6.16 -23.25
CA GLU A 144 10.10 6.31 -21.79
C GLU A 144 10.46 5.03 -21.00
N ASP A 145 10.57 3.87 -21.64
CA ASP A 145 10.95 2.61 -21.00
C ASP A 145 12.47 2.47 -20.92
N ASN A 146 13.02 2.06 -19.76
CA ASN A 146 14.47 1.92 -19.57
C ASN A 146 15.19 0.86 -20.45
N ASP A 147 14.47 0.16 -21.33
CA ASP A 147 15.02 -0.72 -22.37
C ASP A 147 14.21 -0.66 -23.68
N LEU A 148 14.87 -0.29 -24.78
CA LEU A 148 14.32 -0.31 -26.14
C LEU A 148 13.79 -1.69 -26.58
N SER A 149 14.29 -2.77 -25.99
CA SER A 149 13.94 -4.12 -26.39
C SER A 149 12.50 -4.50 -26.04
N VAL A 150 11.94 -3.88 -24.98
CA VAL A 150 10.59 -4.10 -24.44
C VAL A 150 9.52 -3.87 -25.51
N ASP A 151 9.56 -2.71 -26.19
CA ASP A 151 8.54 -2.38 -27.19
C ASP A 151 8.90 -2.83 -28.62
N GLY A 152 10.10 -3.42 -28.81
CA GLY A 152 10.52 -4.05 -30.06
C GLY A 152 11.50 -3.25 -30.91
N TRP A 153 11.98 -2.09 -30.44
CA TRP A 153 12.97 -1.28 -31.14
C TRP A 153 14.36 -1.94 -31.10
N THR A 154 15.18 -1.68 -32.12
CA THR A 154 16.55 -2.20 -32.19
C THR A 154 17.54 -1.18 -32.77
N THR A 155 18.82 -1.32 -32.44
CA THR A 155 19.89 -0.44 -32.93
C THR A 155 21.02 -1.22 -33.56
N LEU A 156 21.61 -0.69 -34.63
CA LEU A 156 22.90 -1.17 -35.17
C LEU A 156 23.90 -0.02 -35.16
N ASN A 157 25.02 -0.20 -34.45
CA ASN A 157 26.09 0.79 -34.40
C ASN A 157 27.32 0.24 -35.14
N LEU A 158 27.69 0.87 -36.26
CA LEU A 158 28.93 0.53 -37.00
C LEU A 158 30.13 1.38 -36.52
N SER A 159 29.89 2.37 -35.65
CA SER A 159 30.92 3.24 -35.09
C SER A 159 31.60 2.61 -33.88
N VAL A 160 32.92 2.38 -33.99
CA VAL A 160 33.70 1.68 -32.93
C VAL A 160 34.01 2.55 -31.71
N ASN A 161 33.96 3.88 -31.85
CA ASN A 161 34.31 4.84 -30.79
C ASN A 161 33.15 5.76 -30.38
N ASN A 162 32.00 5.65 -31.03
CA ASN A 162 30.78 6.39 -30.72
C ASN A 162 29.64 5.43 -30.36
N SER A 163 28.52 5.97 -29.94
CA SER A 163 27.41 5.19 -29.41
C SER A 163 26.08 5.84 -29.70
N ALA A 164 25.16 5.08 -30.28
CA ALA A 164 23.74 5.37 -30.15
C ALA A 164 23.31 4.91 -28.75
N ARG A 165 22.67 5.79 -27.96
CA ARG A 165 22.33 5.52 -26.56
C ARG A 165 20.90 5.90 -26.24
N PHE A 166 20.27 4.99 -25.51
CA PHE A 166 19.06 5.23 -24.73
C PHE A 166 19.39 5.98 -23.42
N GLY A 167 18.47 6.79 -22.91
CA GLY A 167 18.31 7.08 -21.47
C GLY A 167 19.36 7.90 -20.73
N ILE A 168 20.37 8.51 -21.39
CA ILE A 168 21.42 9.26 -20.66
C ILE A 168 21.72 10.63 -21.30
N LYS A 169 20.78 11.57 -21.11
CA LYS A 169 20.99 13.04 -20.98
C LYS A 169 19.61 13.70 -20.78
N GLU A 170 19.43 14.50 -19.72
CA GLU A 170 18.20 15.33 -19.52
C GLU A 170 17.86 16.22 -20.73
N ASN A 171 18.86 16.52 -21.56
CA ASN A 171 18.74 17.35 -22.76
C ASN A 171 18.27 16.57 -24.02
N ALA A 172 18.02 15.27 -23.95
CA ALA A 172 17.66 14.46 -25.11
C ALA A 172 16.15 14.39 -25.42
N LYS A 173 15.29 15.03 -24.61
CA LYS A 173 13.82 14.90 -24.65
C LYS A 173 13.07 16.15 -25.11
N GLN A 174 11.92 15.95 -25.78
CA GLN A 174 10.90 16.97 -26.06
C GLN A 174 9.76 16.88 -25.06
N THR A 175 9.19 15.69 -24.84
CA THR A 175 8.19 15.44 -23.80
C THR A 175 8.73 14.42 -22.79
N GLY A 176 7.89 13.93 -21.87
CA GLY A 176 8.25 12.87 -20.92
C GLY A 176 9.54 13.08 -20.10
N ASN A 177 10.24 11.98 -19.83
CA ASN A 177 11.47 11.89 -19.04
C ASN A 177 12.71 11.53 -19.86
N TYR A 178 12.55 10.87 -21.00
CA TYR A 178 13.64 10.27 -21.76
C TYR A 178 13.56 10.62 -23.26
N GLY A 179 14.44 10.04 -24.06
CA GLY A 179 14.63 10.40 -25.47
C GLY A 179 15.88 9.74 -26.03
N PHE A 180 15.95 9.56 -27.34
CA PHE A 180 17.03 8.80 -27.98
C PHE A 180 18.13 9.71 -28.53
N SER A 181 19.39 9.26 -28.44
CA SER A 181 20.55 10.03 -28.90
C SER A 181 21.50 9.22 -29.79
N PHE A 182 21.88 9.80 -30.93
CA PHE A 182 23.03 9.39 -31.73
C PHE A 182 24.22 10.30 -31.40
N SER A 183 25.45 9.78 -31.48
CA SER A 183 26.66 10.58 -31.23
C SER A 183 27.75 10.36 -32.28
N SER A 184 28.55 11.38 -32.56
CA SER A 184 29.76 11.29 -33.42
C SER A 184 31.00 11.98 -32.86
N TYR A 185 30.98 12.40 -31.58
CA TYR A 185 32.04 13.20 -30.93
C TYR A 185 33.47 12.62 -31.01
N ASN A 186 33.61 11.29 -31.08
CA ASN A 186 34.91 10.62 -31.17
C ASN A 186 35.25 10.24 -32.62
N ALA A 187 36.54 10.30 -32.96
CA ALA A 187 37.01 9.92 -34.29
C ALA A 187 36.82 8.40 -34.51
N SER A 188 36.13 8.03 -35.58
CA SER A 188 35.86 6.64 -35.96
C SER A 188 36.15 6.38 -37.44
N SER A 189 36.35 5.11 -37.80
CA SER A 189 36.49 4.65 -39.19
C SER A 189 35.16 4.57 -39.94
N ASP A 190 34.06 4.42 -39.20
CA ASP A 190 32.68 4.49 -39.67
C ASP A 190 31.84 5.26 -38.62
N TYR A 191 30.85 6.02 -39.07
CA TYR A 191 29.95 6.80 -38.23
C TYR A 191 28.49 6.36 -38.31
N ASN A 192 28.15 5.48 -39.27
CA ASN A 192 26.78 5.03 -39.50
C ASN A 192 26.20 4.34 -38.25
N GLN A 193 25.06 4.85 -37.80
CA GLN A 193 24.30 4.34 -36.67
C GLN A 193 22.83 4.27 -37.04
N TYR A 194 22.17 3.18 -36.70
CA TYR A 194 20.80 2.90 -37.09
C TYR A 194 19.90 2.67 -35.88
N LEU A 195 18.68 3.17 -35.96
CA LEU A 195 17.56 2.85 -35.06
C LEU A 195 16.41 2.33 -35.93
N PHE A 196 15.92 1.12 -35.65
CA PHE A 196 14.84 0.45 -36.39
C PHE A 196 13.60 0.27 -35.50
N SER A 197 12.43 0.51 -36.07
CA SER A 197 11.13 0.26 -35.43
C SER A 197 10.88 -1.24 -35.16
N PRO A 198 9.85 -1.57 -34.36
CA PRO A 198 9.25 -2.90 -34.34
C PRO A 198 8.70 -3.32 -35.72
N GLU A 199 8.30 -4.59 -35.88
CA GLU A 199 7.54 -5.02 -37.07
C GLU A 199 6.14 -4.38 -37.05
N LEU A 200 5.76 -3.70 -38.12
CA LEU A 200 4.49 -2.99 -38.26
C LEU A 200 3.53 -3.75 -39.17
N ILE A 201 2.24 -3.70 -38.85
CA ILE A 201 1.13 -4.18 -39.70
C ILE A 201 0.49 -2.96 -40.37
N THR A 202 0.79 -2.77 -41.65
CA THR A 202 0.42 -1.58 -42.44
C THR A 202 -0.43 -1.98 -43.66
N PRO A 203 -1.76 -2.14 -43.51
CA PRO A 203 -2.63 -2.53 -44.63
C PRO A 203 -2.75 -1.43 -45.70
N ASP A 204 -2.57 -0.17 -45.29
CA ASP A 204 -2.72 1.04 -46.10
C ASP A 204 -1.48 1.95 -45.94
N ASP A 205 -1.35 2.96 -46.81
CA ASP A 205 -0.32 4.00 -46.70
C ASP A 205 -0.53 4.81 -45.40
N PHE A 206 0.55 5.17 -44.72
CA PHE A 206 0.49 5.75 -43.37
C PHE A 206 1.54 6.84 -43.14
N GLU A 207 1.17 7.85 -42.35
CA GLU A 207 2.08 8.90 -41.89
C GLU A 207 3.01 8.38 -40.79
N VAL A 208 4.27 8.79 -40.83
CA VAL A 208 5.23 8.67 -39.73
C VAL A 208 5.69 10.06 -39.35
N SER A 209 5.70 10.34 -38.06
CA SER A 209 6.26 11.57 -37.53
C SER A 209 7.09 11.33 -36.28
N PHE A 210 8.08 12.17 -36.05
CA PHE A 210 8.89 12.21 -34.84
C PHE A 210 9.54 13.58 -34.74
N SER A 211 10.07 13.94 -33.59
CA SER A 211 10.78 15.19 -33.38
C SER A 211 12.28 14.98 -33.27
N TYR A 212 13.05 15.99 -33.69
CA TYR A 212 14.50 15.93 -33.72
C TYR A 212 15.15 17.30 -33.48
N ARG A 213 16.38 17.29 -32.96
CA ARG A 213 17.26 18.47 -32.87
C ARG A 213 18.73 18.09 -32.77
N SER A 214 19.60 19.04 -33.13
CA SER A 214 21.04 18.96 -32.84
C SER A 214 21.35 19.46 -31.42
N SER A 215 22.42 18.96 -30.82
CA SER A 215 22.99 19.51 -29.59
C SER A 215 23.75 20.84 -29.79
N ALA A 216 24.46 21.02 -30.91
CA ALA A 216 25.37 22.15 -31.12
C ALA A 216 25.87 22.38 -32.56
N TYR A 217 26.10 21.32 -33.34
CA TYR A 217 26.70 21.38 -34.69
C TYR A 217 25.74 20.86 -35.76
N THR A 218 26.07 20.98 -37.05
CA THR A 218 25.18 20.44 -38.09
C THR A 218 25.22 18.91 -38.06
N GLU A 219 24.11 18.30 -37.66
CA GLU A 219 23.91 16.85 -37.65
C GLU A 219 23.17 16.39 -38.92
N SER A 220 23.44 15.17 -39.37
CA SER A 220 22.94 14.61 -40.63
C SER A 220 22.34 13.22 -40.44
N PHE A 221 21.14 12.99 -40.96
CA PHE A 221 20.49 11.67 -40.93
C PHE A 221 19.60 11.42 -42.16
N LYS A 222 19.25 10.16 -42.37
CA LYS A 222 18.27 9.68 -43.34
C LYS A 222 17.14 8.93 -42.62
N VAL A 223 15.97 8.87 -43.25
CA VAL A 223 14.86 8.00 -42.84
C VAL A 223 14.60 7.01 -43.99
N GLY A 224 14.31 5.76 -43.68
CA GLY A 224 14.06 4.73 -44.70
C GLY A 224 13.09 3.66 -44.21
N TYR A 225 12.59 2.85 -45.13
CA TYR A 225 11.61 1.80 -44.84
C TYR A 225 11.96 0.45 -45.49
N SER A 226 11.51 -0.65 -44.89
CA SER A 226 11.64 -2.02 -45.39
C SER A 226 10.33 -2.78 -45.27
N SER A 227 10.03 -3.64 -46.25
CA SER A 227 8.85 -4.53 -46.25
C SER A 227 9.17 -5.99 -45.88
N THR A 228 10.42 -6.29 -45.52
CA THR A 228 10.89 -7.67 -45.31
C THR A 228 11.61 -7.91 -43.99
N THR A 229 12.78 -7.30 -43.76
CA THR A 229 13.64 -7.54 -42.58
C THR A 229 14.25 -6.25 -42.04
N THR A 230 14.95 -6.34 -40.91
CA THR A 230 15.76 -5.26 -40.34
C THR A 230 17.19 -5.18 -40.92
N ASP A 231 17.52 -5.98 -41.96
CA ASP A 231 18.83 -5.90 -42.61
C ASP A 231 18.98 -4.56 -43.34
N VAL A 232 20.07 -3.82 -43.12
CA VAL A 232 20.30 -2.48 -43.70
C VAL A 232 20.15 -2.45 -45.23
N SER A 233 20.49 -3.55 -45.90
CA SER A 233 20.37 -3.72 -47.37
C SER A 233 18.94 -3.94 -47.89
N SER A 234 17.97 -4.18 -47.00
CA SER A 234 16.55 -4.31 -47.34
C SER A 234 15.80 -2.97 -47.34
N PHE A 235 16.38 -1.93 -46.73
CA PHE A 235 15.75 -0.62 -46.60
C PHE A 235 15.92 0.23 -47.85
N ASN A 236 14.83 0.89 -48.25
CA ASN A 236 14.87 2.00 -49.19
C ASN A 236 15.25 3.30 -48.44
N TRP A 237 16.43 3.85 -48.75
CA TRP A 237 17.02 5.04 -48.13
C TRP A 237 17.02 6.28 -49.05
N ASP A 238 16.38 6.17 -50.22
CA ASP A 238 16.33 7.22 -51.25
C ASP A 238 14.91 7.79 -51.42
N ASP A 239 13.95 7.33 -50.62
CA ASP A 239 12.57 7.86 -50.55
C ASP A 239 12.47 9.20 -49.80
N VAL A 240 13.38 9.40 -48.83
CA VAL A 240 13.50 10.63 -48.03
C VAL A 240 14.91 11.20 -48.25
N ASP A 241 14.99 12.45 -48.73
CA ASP A 241 16.24 13.19 -48.87
C ASP A 241 16.99 13.29 -47.53
N GLN A 242 18.33 13.28 -47.55
CA GLN A 242 19.13 13.39 -46.33
C GLN A 242 18.87 14.72 -45.62
N ILE A 243 18.40 14.64 -44.38
CA ILE A 243 18.11 15.78 -43.51
C ILE A 243 19.41 16.24 -42.86
N ASN A 244 19.66 17.54 -42.89
CA ASN A 244 20.79 18.19 -42.24
C ASN A 244 20.25 19.29 -41.33
N THR A 245 20.56 19.24 -40.03
CA THR A 245 20.01 20.16 -39.03
C THR A 245 21.09 20.75 -38.13
N SER A 246 21.10 22.06 -38.00
CA SER A 246 21.87 22.79 -36.98
C SER A 246 20.95 23.43 -35.92
N SER A 247 19.66 23.06 -35.90
CA SER A 247 18.69 23.62 -34.94
C SER A 247 18.84 22.94 -33.59
N THR A 248 19.03 23.74 -32.54
CA THR A 248 18.95 23.30 -31.13
C THR A 248 17.52 23.35 -30.58
N SER A 249 16.56 23.78 -31.38
CA SER A 249 15.12 23.76 -31.09
C SER A 249 14.48 22.53 -31.74
N TRP A 250 13.59 21.86 -30.99
CA TRP A 250 12.83 20.70 -31.45
C TRP A 250 12.07 21.02 -32.74
N THR A 251 12.27 20.17 -33.75
CA THR A 251 11.68 20.26 -35.09
C THR A 251 10.98 18.94 -35.40
N LYS A 252 9.73 18.99 -35.88
CA LYS A 252 8.97 17.78 -36.23
C LYS A 252 9.27 17.33 -37.67
N PHE A 253 9.68 16.08 -37.85
CA PHE A 253 9.70 15.35 -39.11
C PHE A 253 8.32 14.76 -39.38
N THR A 254 7.89 14.68 -40.64
CA THR A 254 6.66 14.00 -41.05
C THR A 254 6.79 13.53 -42.50
N HIS A 255 6.44 12.28 -42.79
CA HIS A 255 6.47 11.67 -44.13
C HIS A 255 5.48 10.51 -44.24
N THR A 256 5.01 10.17 -45.43
CA THR A 256 4.05 9.06 -45.66
C THR A 256 4.77 7.88 -46.31
N PHE A 257 4.70 6.70 -45.68
CA PHE A 257 5.25 5.46 -46.22
C PHE A 257 4.16 4.53 -46.78
N PRO A 258 4.48 3.69 -47.77
CA PRO A 258 3.48 2.88 -48.46
C PRO A 258 3.01 1.68 -47.65
N ALA A 259 1.80 1.20 -47.97
CA ALA A 259 1.23 -0.05 -47.49
C ALA A 259 2.20 -1.25 -47.64
N GLY A 260 2.19 -2.15 -46.67
CA GLY A 260 3.09 -3.31 -46.61
C GLY A 260 4.50 -3.00 -46.10
N THR A 261 4.76 -1.78 -45.63
CA THR A 261 5.98 -1.44 -44.87
C THR A 261 5.97 -2.14 -43.52
N LYS A 262 7.01 -2.91 -43.24
CA LYS A 262 7.18 -3.63 -41.97
C LYS A 262 8.07 -2.93 -40.98
N TYR A 263 9.05 -2.16 -41.45
CA TYR A 263 10.00 -1.48 -40.58
C TYR A 263 10.29 -0.08 -41.12
N VAL A 264 10.43 0.89 -40.23
CA VAL A 264 10.92 2.24 -40.53
C VAL A 264 12.15 2.48 -39.66
N ALA A 265 13.14 3.20 -40.19
CA ALA A 265 14.41 3.38 -39.52
C ALA A 265 15.04 4.76 -39.76
N ILE A 266 15.80 5.23 -38.78
CA ILE A 266 16.73 6.35 -38.92
C ILE A 266 18.14 5.80 -39.15
N ASN A 267 18.86 6.36 -40.11
CA ASN A 267 20.31 6.19 -40.27
C ASN A 267 21.01 7.54 -40.02
N TYR A 268 21.77 7.63 -38.94
CA TYR A 268 22.59 8.78 -38.57
C TYR A 268 23.96 8.71 -39.25
N VAL A 269 24.35 9.78 -39.93
CA VAL A 269 25.50 9.83 -40.86
C VAL A 269 26.44 11.02 -40.63
N SER A 270 26.34 11.73 -39.50
CA SER A 270 27.28 12.81 -39.16
C SER A 270 28.70 12.29 -38.92
N HIS A 271 29.69 12.99 -39.46
CA HIS A 271 31.11 12.65 -39.25
C HIS A 271 31.76 13.66 -38.28
N TYR A 272 32.20 13.16 -37.12
CA TYR A 272 32.97 13.92 -36.12
C TYR A 272 32.30 15.24 -35.68
N GLN A 273 31.01 15.17 -35.32
CA GLN A 273 30.20 16.29 -34.82
C GLN A 273 29.89 16.11 -33.33
N SER A 274 28.64 16.29 -32.87
CA SER A 274 28.23 16.06 -31.48
C SER A 274 27.10 15.03 -31.41
N ASP A 275 25.88 15.44 -31.03
CA ASP A 275 24.75 14.54 -30.83
C ASP A 275 23.53 15.00 -31.64
N LEU A 276 22.81 14.04 -32.22
CA LEU A 276 21.44 14.23 -32.70
C LEU A 276 20.49 13.60 -31.68
N TYR A 277 19.51 14.37 -31.22
CA TYR A 277 18.43 13.90 -30.35
C TYR A 277 17.16 13.68 -31.18
N VAL A 278 16.45 12.57 -30.91
CA VAL A 278 15.17 12.23 -31.53
C VAL A 278 14.18 11.72 -30.48
N ASP A 279 12.90 12.07 -30.63
CA ASP A 279 11.86 11.83 -29.64
C ASP A 279 10.45 11.82 -30.26
N ASP A 280 9.41 11.44 -29.49
CA ASP A 280 7.98 11.49 -29.85
C ASP A 280 7.63 10.82 -31.20
N PHE A 281 8.02 9.56 -31.42
CA PHE A 281 7.62 8.83 -32.64
C PHE A 281 6.11 8.53 -32.66
N ALA A 282 5.50 8.65 -33.83
CA ALA A 282 4.13 8.26 -34.11
C ALA A 282 3.98 7.69 -35.53
N PHE A 283 3.13 6.68 -35.68
CA PHE A 283 2.84 5.93 -36.89
C PHE A 283 1.32 5.85 -37.07
N GLY A 284 0.80 6.37 -38.19
CA GLY A 284 -0.62 6.65 -38.41
C GLY A 284 -0.96 8.15 -38.27
N ASN A 285 -2.12 8.55 -38.79
CA ASN A 285 -2.53 9.96 -38.93
C ASN A 285 -2.37 10.80 -37.65
N SER A 286 -1.47 11.80 -37.66
CA SER A 286 -1.31 12.75 -36.56
C SER A 286 -2.26 13.96 -36.66
N GLY A 287 -3.59 13.69 -36.70
CA GLY A 287 -4.63 14.70 -36.95
C GLY A 287 -5.77 14.74 -35.92
N LYS A 288 -5.72 15.72 -35.00
CA LYS A 288 -6.74 16.15 -34.01
C LYS A 288 -8.09 15.40 -34.00
N THR A 289 -8.30 14.50 -33.05
CA THR A 289 -9.63 14.00 -32.68
C THR A 289 -10.44 15.07 -31.95
N VAL A 290 -11.63 15.42 -32.45
CA VAL A 290 -12.62 16.22 -31.71
C VAL A 290 -13.61 15.27 -31.04
N TYR A 291 -13.52 15.13 -29.71
CA TYR A 291 -14.48 14.36 -28.93
C TYR A 291 -15.74 15.20 -28.67
N VAL A 292 -16.85 14.87 -29.33
CA VAL A 292 -18.17 15.38 -28.96
C VAL A 292 -18.83 14.36 -28.04
N TYR A 293 -18.81 14.63 -26.74
CA TYR A 293 -19.64 13.90 -25.78
C TYR A 293 -21.04 14.51 -25.76
N PRO A 294 -22.09 13.86 -26.31
CA PRO A 294 -23.44 14.23 -25.92
C PRO A 294 -23.58 13.95 -24.42
N LYS A 295 -24.02 14.95 -23.67
CA LYS A 295 -24.37 14.82 -22.25
C LYS A 295 -25.35 13.66 -22.10
N CYS A 296 -25.09 12.73 -21.18
CA CYS A 296 -25.97 11.58 -20.94
C CYS A 296 -27.41 12.05 -20.68
N VAL A 297 -28.33 11.71 -21.59
CA VAL A 297 -29.76 11.95 -21.42
C VAL A 297 -30.36 10.73 -20.73
N ASN A 298 -30.54 10.82 -19.41
CA ASN A 298 -31.17 9.77 -18.61
C ASN A 298 -32.70 9.78 -18.81
N THR A 299 -33.17 9.27 -19.95
CA THR A 299 -34.58 8.86 -20.13
C THR A 299 -34.68 7.63 -21.04
N VAL A 300 -35.29 6.57 -20.53
CA VAL A 300 -35.58 5.35 -21.29
C VAL A 300 -36.78 5.61 -22.21
N GLY A 301 -36.58 5.65 -23.54
CA GLY A 301 -37.70 5.51 -24.50
C GLY A 301 -37.66 6.29 -25.82
N GLU A 302 -36.70 7.17 -26.08
CA GLU A 302 -36.71 8.02 -27.30
C GLU A 302 -35.72 7.53 -28.39
N GLN A 303 -36.13 7.63 -29.66
CA GLN A 303 -35.28 7.29 -30.82
C GLN A 303 -34.50 8.51 -31.32
N VAL A 304 -33.18 8.41 -31.40
CA VAL A 304 -32.31 9.44 -31.99
C VAL A 304 -32.22 9.23 -33.50
N VAL A 305 -32.55 10.26 -34.28
CA VAL A 305 -32.49 10.23 -35.75
C VAL A 305 -31.40 11.19 -36.23
N LEU A 306 -30.48 10.68 -37.06
CA LEU A 306 -29.42 11.49 -37.67
C LEU A 306 -29.77 11.91 -39.09
N TRP A 307 -29.50 13.19 -39.38
CA TRP A 307 -29.73 13.85 -40.65
C TRP A 307 -28.44 14.53 -41.12
N SER A 308 -28.07 14.35 -42.40
CA SER A 308 -26.87 14.98 -42.99
C SER A 308 -27.19 15.74 -44.28
N TRP A 309 -26.43 16.81 -44.54
CA TRP A 309 -26.58 17.66 -45.73
C TRP A 309 -25.21 18.08 -46.30
N PRO A 310 -24.92 17.84 -47.60
CA PRO A 310 -23.69 18.32 -48.22
C PRO A 310 -23.79 19.80 -48.64
N LEU A 311 -22.82 20.62 -48.23
CA LEU A 311 -22.68 21.99 -48.74
C LEU A 311 -21.90 21.99 -50.07
N GLY A 312 -22.62 21.99 -51.20
CA GLY A 312 -21.99 22.07 -52.53
C GLY A 312 -22.89 21.90 -53.76
N GLY A 313 -24.13 21.44 -53.60
CA GLY A 313 -25.07 21.27 -54.73
C GLY A 313 -26.49 20.94 -54.27
N GLU A 314 -27.45 21.01 -55.19
CA GLU A 314 -28.86 20.68 -54.91
C GLU A 314 -29.02 19.18 -54.60
N GLY A 315 -29.18 18.84 -53.32
CA GLY A 315 -29.40 17.48 -52.82
C GLY A 315 -30.47 17.47 -51.72
N LYS A 316 -30.98 16.29 -51.35
CA LYS A 316 -31.97 16.11 -50.26
C LYS A 316 -31.31 15.51 -49.02
N TRP A 317 -31.84 15.85 -47.85
CA TRP A 317 -31.55 15.21 -46.57
C TRP A 317 -31.72 13.68 -46.66
N THR A 318 -30.72 12.94 -46.16
CA THR A 318 -30.77 11.48 -45.98
C THR A 318 -30.94 11.12 -44.50
N LYS A 319 -31.93 10.27 -44.20
CA LYS A 319 -32.21 9.73 -42.86
C LYS A 319 -31.55 8.35 -42.71
N GLY A 320 -30.69 8.19 -41.72
CA GLY A 320 -30.21 6.88 -41.26
C GLY A 320 -31.13 6.33 -40.17
N ILE A 321 -31.44 5.03 -40.23
CA ILE A 321 -32.16 4.31 -39.18
C ILE A 321 -31.28 3.11 -38.78
N PRO A 322 -30.93 2.93 -37.50
CA PRO A 322 -30.25 1.71 -37.03
C PRO A 322 -31.20 0.50 -37.11
N ASP A 323 -30.69 -0.67 -37.52
CA ASP A 323 -31.44 -1.93 -37.40
C ASP A 323 -31.51 -2.38 -35.92
N ASP A 324 -32.69 -2.85 -35.50
CA ASP A 324 -32.99 -3.22 -34.11
C ASP A 324 -32.28 -4.51 -33.67
N THR A 325 -31.01 -4.43 -33.26
CA THR A 325 -30.37 -5.33 -32.28
C THR A 325 -28.99 -4.78 -31.87
N TYR A 326 -28.59 -5.02 -30.62
CA TYR A 326 -27.37 -4.59 -29.90
C TYR A 326 -27.52 -3.37 -28.97
N THR A 327 -27.01 -3.52 -27.74
CA THR A 327 -26.87 -2.47 -26.72
C THR A 327 -25.39 -2.23 -26.45
N GLY A 328 -24.89 -1.03 -26.78
CA GLY A 328 -23.52 -0.59 -26.52
C GLY A 328 -23.35 0.88 -26.89
N CYS A 329 -22.35 1.55 -26.31
CA CYS A 329 -22.09 2.97 -26.58
C CYS A 329 -21.80 3.21 -28.06
N TYR A 330 -22.55 4.12 -28.70
CA TYR A 330 -22.30 4.49 -30.09
C TYR A 330 -20.99 5.29 -30.20
N ARG A 331 -19.99 4.72 -30.90
CA ARG A 331 -18.92 5.51 -31.49
C ARG A 331 -19.39 6.04 -32.84
N PHE A 332 -19.42 7.36 -33.00
CA PHE A 332 -19.61 7.99 -34.31
C PHE A 332 -18.26 8.42 -34.88
N GLU A 333 -17.78 7.68 -35.87
CA GLU A 333 -16.66 8.11 -36.71
C GLU A 333 -17.24 8.88 -37.90
N ILE A 334 -16.97 10.19 -37.98
CA ILE A 334 -17.22 10.99 -39.18
C ILE A 334 -15.87 11.15 -39.90
N PRO A 335 -15.68 10.54 -41.09
CA PRO A 335 -14.49 10.79 -41.89
C PRO A 335 -14.46 12.25 -42.35
N ILE A 336 -13.51 13.03 -41.84
CA ILE A 336 -13.31 14.43 -42.24
C ILE A 336 -12.29 14.48 -43.38
N ASP A 337 -12.69 14.02 -44.57
CA ASP A 337 -11.78 14.01 -45.73
C ASP A 337 -11.47 15.43 -46.25
N HIS A 338 -12.31 16.43 -45.93
CA HIS A 338 -12.06 17.82 -46.33
C HIS A 338 -12.45 18.87 -45.27
N ASN A 339 -11.68 19.95 -45.26
CA ASN A 339 -11.47 20.90 -44.16
C ASN A 339 -12.65 21.86 -43.80
N ASN A 340 -13.90 21.54 -44.14
CA ASN A 340 -15.08 22.38 -43.83
C ASN A 340 -16.41 21.60 -43.90
N CYS A 341 -16.89 21.08 -42.77
CA CYS A 341 -18.24 20.51 -42.60
C CYS A 341 -18.86 20.98 -41.28
N VAL A 342 -20.20 21.10 -41.22
CA VAL A 342 -20.96 21.41 -40.00
C VAL A 342 -21.90 20.23 -39.70
N ALA A 343 -21.76 19.65 -38.51
CA ALA A 343 -22.70 18.65 -38.00
C ALA A 343 -23.71 19.32 -37.04
N CYS A 344 -24.98 18.91 -37.10
CA CYS A 344 -26.02 19.41 -36.22
C CYS A 344 -26.82 18.22 -35.66
N ILE A 345 -26.89 18.10 -34.34
CA ILE A 345 -27.67 17.06 -33.67
C ILE A 345 -29.05 17.66 -33.38
N ILE A 346 -30.11 17.00 -33.86
CA ILE A 346 -31.50 17.36 -33.57
C ILE A 346 -32.16 16.14 -32.92
N ALA A 347 -32.62 16.30 -31.67
CA ALA A 347 -33.49 15.32 -31.04
C ALA A 347 -34.94 15.58 -31.50
N GLU A 348 -35.54 14.62 -32.20
CA GLU A 348 -36.94 14.70 -32.66
C GLU A 348 -37.89 14.43 -31.46
N THR A 349 -38.38 15.50 -30.82
CA THR A 349 -39.65 15.45 -30.07
C THR A 349 -40.76 15.95 -30.99
N ASP A 350 -41.67 15.05 -31.35
CA ASP A 350 -42.63 15.22 -32.45
C ASP A 350 -43.96 15.86 -31.97
N PRO A 351 -44.77 16.48 -32.84
CA PRO A 351 -44.50 17.74 -33.54
C PRO A 351 -45.54 18.83 -33.21
N ILE A 352 -45.23 20.12 -33.42
CA ILE A 352 -46.19 21.16 -33.89
C ILE A 352 -45.48 22.47 -34.29
N ALA A 353 -45.99 23.11 -35.34
CA ALA A 353 -45.74 24.48 -35.80
C ALA A 353 -44.29 24.88 -36.17
N TRP A 354 -44.01 24.85 -37.48
CA TRP A 354 -43.02 25.71 -38.10
C TRP A 354 -43.38 27.19 -37.91
N ASP A 355 -42.42 28.05 -37.59
CA ASP A 355 -42.42 29.41 -38.13
C ASP A 355 -41.01 29.97 -38.34
N ARG A 356 -40.87 30.84 -39.35
CA ARG A 356 -39.55 31.33 -39.83
C ARG A 356 -38.96 32.40 -38.89
N VAL A 357 -37.65 32.34 -38.69
CA VAL A 357 -36.83 33.54 -38.40
C VAL A 357 -35.66 33.62 -39.37
N GLU A 358 -35.75 34.53 -40.34
CA GLU A 358 -34.64 34.90 -41.22
C GLU A 358 -33.72 35.89 -40.51
N ALA A 359 -32.47 35.49 -40.22
CA ALA A 359 -31.40 36.42 -39.83
C ALA A 359 -30.51 36.72 -41.04
N LYS A 360 -30.46 37.99 -41.47
CA LYS A 360 -29.68 38.43 -42.62
C LYS A 360 -28.21 38.63 -42.26
N SER A 361 -27.33 38.28 -43.20
CA SER A 361 -25.93 38.67 -43.16
C SER A 361 -25.77 40.20 -43.28
N ASN A 362 -24.83 40.77 -42.52
CA ASN A 362 -23.69 41.57 -42.99
C ASN A 362 -23.00 42.27 -41.80
N ASP A 363 -21.72 42.61 -41.98
CA ASP A 363 -20.86 43.37 -41.06
C ASP A 363 -20.52 42.75 -39.70
N LEU A 364 -19.52 41.86 -39.71
CA LEU A 364 -18.42 41.92 -38.74
C LEU A 364 -17.17 41.23 -39.31
N SER A 365 -16.20 42.03 -39.71
CA SER A 365 -14.86 41.58 -40.08
C SER A 365 -13.94 41.58 -38.86
N LEU A 366 -13.34 40.45 -38.53
CA LEU A 366 -12.28 40.33 -37.53
C LEU A 366 -11.05 39.60 -38.12
N PRO A 367 -9.84 39.85 -37.60
CA PRO A 367 -8.59 39.53 -38.29
C PRO A 367 -8.13 38.08 -38.09
N SER A 368 -7.10 37.72 -38.84
CA SER A 368 -6.34 36.47 -38.70
C SER A 368 -5.72 36.30 -37.31
N GLU A 369 -5.63 35.03 -36.88
CA GLU A 369 -4.88 34.53 -35.71
C GLU A 369 -5.43 34.93 -34.32
N THR A 370 -6.41 34.15 -33.83
CA THR A 370 -6.52 33.75 -32.41
C THR A 370 -7.53 32.60 -32.26
N ASP A 371 -7.28 31.65 -31.36
CA ASP A 371 -8.18 30.53 -31.10
C ASP A 371 -9.52 31.00 -30.50
N GLY A 372 -10.63 30.55 -31.09
CA GLY A 372 -11.98 30.97 -30.72
C GLY A 372 -12.79 29.85 -30.05
N VAL A 373 -12.94 29.93 -28.73
CA VAL A 373 -13.97 29.19 -27.97
C VAL A 373 -15.34 29.85 -28.23
N LEU A 374 -16.40 29.08 -28.47
CA LEU A 374 -17.77 29.61 -28.46
C LEU A 374 -18.78 28.72 -27.72
N ILE A 375 -19.32 29.35 -26.67
CA ILE A 375 -20.31 28.97 -25.66
C ILE A 375 -21.61 28.37 -26.23
N VAL A 376 -22.22 27.43 -25.48
CA VAL A 376 -23.68 27.18 -25.48
C VAL A 376 -24.20 27.08 -24.04
N PHE A 377 -25.25 27.83 -23.71
CA PHE A 377 -25.98 27.77 -22.44
C PHE A 377 -27.22 26.85 -22.55
N PRO A 378 -27.64 26.19 -21.46
CA PRO A 378 -29.02 25.74 -21.28
C PRO A 378 -29.78 26.71 -20.35
N THR A 379 -30.68 27.52 -20.91
CA THR A 379 -31.73 28.21 -20.14
C THR A 379 -33.07 27.51 -20.34
N PHE A 380 -33.71 27.11 -19.24
CA PHE A 380 -35.13 26.77 -19.20
C PHE A 380 -35.92 27.96 -18.65
N THR A 381 -37.12 28.21 -19.18
CA THR A 381 -38.24 28.79 -18.42
C THR A 381 -39.54 28.08 -18.82
N PRO A 382 -40.47 27.84 -17.88
CA PRO A 382 -41.68 27.04 -18.10
C PRO A 382 -42.93 27.92 -18.32
N GLU A 383 -43.98 27.40 -18.95
CA GLU A 383 -45.34 27.85 -18.63
C GLU A 383 -46.47 26.85 -18.97
N THR A 384 -47.50 26.87 -18.12
CA THR A 384 -48.86 26.26 -18.25
C THR A 384 -49.07 24.77 -17.94
N LEU A 385 -49.60 24.54 -16.72
CA LEU A 385 -50.39 23.36 -16.28
C LEU A 385 -51.66 23.14 -17.13
N PRO A 386 -52.22 21.92 -17.12
CA PRO A 386 -53.55 21.82 -16.48
C PRO A 386 -53.81 20.57 -15.61
N THR A 387 -54.14 20.83 -14.34
CA THR A 387 -55.14 20.13 -13.49
C THR A 387 -55.24 18.59 -13.49
N LEU A 388 -54.88 17.99 -12.34
CA LEU A 388 -55.52 16.79 -11.77
C LEU A 388 -55.78 17.02 -10.25
N PRO A 389 -56.58 16.19 -9.55
CA PRO A 389 -57.68 16.71 -8.74
C PRO A 389 -57.39 16.96 -7.24
N THR A 390 -58.39 17.57 -6.62
CA THR A 390 -58.55 17.91 -5.20
C THR A 390 -58.35 16.76 -4.20
N GLU A 391 -58.04 17.18 -2.96
CA GLU A 391 -58.01 16.45 -1.68
C GLU A 391 -56.68 15.76 -1.30
N ILE A 392 -55.85 16.51 -0.57
CA ILE A 392 -54.97 15.96 0.47
C ILE A 392 -55.41 16.54 1.81
N THR A 393 -55.65 15.66 2.77
CA THR A 393 -56.07 15.99 4.14
C THR A 393 -54.92 16.52 4.98
N THR A 394 -55.25 17.44 5.89
CA THR A 394 -54.37 18.04 6.90
C THR A 394 -53.54 17.03 7.69
N ILE A 395 -52.25 17.34 7.89
CA ILE A 395 -51.45 16.85 9.01
C ILE A 395 -51.05 18.08 9.83
N ASP A 396 -51.73 18.27 10.96
CA ASP A 396 -51.24 19.11 12.06
C ASP A 396 -49.97 18.45 12.69
N HIS A 397 -49.20 19.26 13.42
CA HIS A 397 -48.00 18.94 14.24
C HIS A 397 -46.67 19.50 13.70
N LEU A 398 -46.53 20.83 13.78
CA LEU A 398 -45.24 21.53 13.69
C LEU A 398 -45.16 22.71 14.70
N SER A 399 -45.86 22.58 15.84
CA SER A 399 -45.96 23.59 16.91
C SER A 399 -44.91 23.47 18.02
N ASP A 400 -44.13 22.38 18.03
CA ASP A 400 -43.45 21.92 19.24
C ASP A 400 -41.92 22.15 19.23
N TYR A 401 -41.38 22.83 18.20
CA TYR A 401 -39.96 23.18 18.11
C TYR A 401 -39.72 24.70 18.21
N LEU A 402 -39.58 25.11 19.47
CA LEU A 402 -38.70 26.16 19.99
C LEU A 402 -38.79 27.60 19.43
N THR A 403 -39.19 28.50 20.32
CA THR A 403 -38.79 29.91 20.34
C THR A 403 -37.33 30.08 20.82
N PRO A 404 -36.48 30.82 20.09
CA PRO A 404 -35.43 31.64 20.67
C PRO A 404 -35.97 33.07 20.93
N GLU A 405 -35.45 33.77 21.95
CA GLU A 405 -35.55 35.23 21.95
C GLU A 405 -34.50 35.79 20.96
N PRO A 406 -34.82 36.82 20.18
CA PRO A 406 -33.94 37.29 19.12
C PRO A 406 -32.68 37.96 19.67
N THR A 407 -31.52 37.51 19.21
CA THR A 407 -30.26 38.25 19.34
C THR A 407 -30.22 39.40 18.32
N GLU A 408 -29.69 40.57 18.71
CA GLU A 408 -29.74 41.76 17.85
C GLU A 408 -28.89 41.64 16.56
N ASP A 409 -27.94 40.71 16.56
CA ASP A 409 -26.97 40.45 15.49
C ASP A 409 -26.96 38.96 15.14
N VAL A 410 -26.83 38.62 13.84
CA VAL A 410 -26.73 37.24 13.34
C VAL A 410 -25.37 37.04 12.66
N GLU A 411 -24.58 36.08 13.16
CA GLU A 411 -23.32 35.68 12.54
C GLU A 411 -23.49 34.42 11.68
N VAL A 412 -22.92 34.45 10.47
CA VAL A 412 -22.91 33.34 9.51
C VAL A 412 -21.47 33.09 9.09
N THR A 413 -21.00 31.85 9.28
CA THR A 413 -19.71 31.39 8.79
C THR A 413 -19.89 30.59 7.49
N LEU A 414 -19.23 30.99 6.41
CA LEU A 414 -19.30 30.31 5.11
C LEU A 414 -17.99 29.59 4.75
N LYS A 415 -18.12 28.38 4.20
CA LYS A 415 -17.04 27.54 3.66
C LYS A 415 -17.47 26.95 2.31
N THR A 416 -16.53 26.49 1.49
CA THR A 416 -16.86 25.77 0.25
C THR A 416 -17.52 24.42 0.54
N GLY A 417 -18.53 24.05 -0.26
CA GLY A 417 -19.19 22.74 -0.19
C GLY A 417 -20.33 22.62 0.84
N MET A 418 -20.66 23.70 1.56
CA MET A 418 -21.76 23.69 2.54
C MET A 418 -23.13 23.54 1.87
N THR A 419 -23.99 22.79 2.55
CA THR A 419 -25.37 22.48 2.22
C THR A 419 -26.34 23.24 3.15
N PRO A 420 -27.66 23.26 2.88
CA PRO A 420 -28.62 23.91 3.78
C PRO A 420 -28.59 23.36 5.21
N ASP A 421 -28.36 22.05 5.35
CA ASP A 421 -28.38 21.35 6.64
C ASP A 421 -27.24 21.77 7.58
N ASP A 422 -26.19 22.41 7.05
CA ASP A 422 -25.07 22.98 7.82
C ASP A 422 -25.42 24.32 8.52
N PHE A 423 -26.62 24.87 8.27
CA PHE A 423 -27.06 26.16 8.82
C PHE A 423 -28.31 26.03 9.70
N THR A 424 -28.35 26.77 10.80
CA THR A 424 -29.60 26.91 11.58
C THR A 424 -30.68 27.61 10.75
N GLN A 425 -31.95 27.36 11.07
CA GLN A 425 -33.09 27.97 10.37
C GLN A 425 -33.04 29.51 10.38
N GLU A 426 -32.51 30.12 11.45
CA GLU A 426 -32.28 31.56 11.56
C GLU A 426 -31.16 32.06 10.61
N GLN A 427 -30.05 31.33 10.51
CA GLN A 427 -28.96 31.63 9.58
C GLN A 427 -29.37 31.43 8.12
N GLN A 428 -30.11 30.37 7.77
CA GLN A 428 -30.65 30.16 6.42
C GLN A 428 -31.50 31.37 5.96
N VAL A 429 -32.36 31.86 6.86
CA VAL A 429 -33.21 33.03 6.60
C VAL A 429 -32.38 34.31 6.49
N ALA A 430 -31.35 34.50 7.33
CA ALA A 430 -30.43 35.64 7.24
C ALA A 430 -29.60 35.66 5.94
N ILE A 431 -29.09 34.50 5.49
CA ILE A 431 -28.39 34.37 4.19
C ILE A 431 -29.36 34.72 3.04
N GLY A 432 -30.58 34.17 3.08
CA GLY A 432 -31.64 34.50 2.13
C GLY A 432 -32.00 35.99 2.11
N ALA A 433 -31.97 36.65 3.28
CA ALA A 433 -32.22 38.08 3.41
C ALA A 433 -31.14 38.92 2.72
N VAL A 434 -29.85 38.66 2.98
CA VAL A 434 -28.72 39.36 2.33
C VAL A 434 -28.78 39.19 0.80
N CYS A 435 -29.05 37.97 0.33
CA CYS A 435 -29.26 37.67 -1.09
C CYS A 435 -30.45 38.42 -1.70
N THR A 436 -31.55 38.57 -0.96
CA THR A 436 -32.77 39.25 -1.43
C THR A 436 -32.57 40.77 -1.53
N VAL A 437 -31.90 41.38 -0.55
CA VAL A 437 -31.56 42.81 -0.58
C VAL A 437 -30.59 43.11 -1.73
N ALA A 438 -29.60 42.23 -1.97
CA ALA A 438 -28.72 42.33 -3.14
C ALA A 438 -29.50 42.30 -4.48
N LEU A 439 -30.46 41.39 -4.64
CA LEU A 439 -31.29 41.25 -5.85
C LEU A 439 -32.11 42.51 -6.16
N ILE A 440 -32.69 43.17 -5.14
CA ILE A 440 -33.52 44.37 -5.32
C ILE A 440 -32.71 45.53 -5.94
N SER A 441 -31.40 45.57 -5.70
CA SER A 441 -30.51 46.60 -6.27
C SER A 441 -30.15 46.40 -7.75
N GLN A 442 -30.31 45.19 -8.32
CA GLN A 442 -29.80 44.86 -9.66
C GLN A 442 -30.87 44.36 -10.66
N GLY A 443 -32.05 43.94 -10.19
CA GLY A 443 -33.22 43.73 -11.07
C GLY A 443 -33.14 42.57 -12.06
N THR A 444 -32.37 41.52 -11.75
CA THR A 444 -32.28 40.29 -12.57
C THR A 444 -33.09 39.13 -11.98
N ALA A 445 -33.60 38.26 -12.86
CA ALA A 445 -34.54 37.18 -12.53
C ALA A 445 -33.91 35.78 -12.66
N ASP A 446 -32.63 35.63 -12.32
CA ASP A 446 -31.91 34.36 -12.44
C ASP A 446 -32.20 33.40 -11.27
N ALA A 447 -32.01 32.09 -11.47
CA ALA A 447 -32.30 31.04 -10.48
C ALA A 447 -31.30 30.99 -9.29
N TRP A 448 -30.20 31.74 -9.37
CA TRP A 448 -29.19 31.87 -8.31
C TRP A 448 -29.13 33.34 -7.86
N SER A 449 -28.96 33.55 -6.56
CA SER A 449 -28.74 34.87 -5.95
C SER A 449 -27.28 34.98 -5.57
N TYR A 450 -26.62 36.13 -5.71
CA TYR A 450 -25.21 36.24 -5.38
C TYR A 450 -24.87 37.58 -4.71
N SER A 451 -23.80 37.59 -3.91
CA SER A 451 -23.26 38.79 -3.30
C SER A 451 -21.99 39.25 -4.03
N THR A 452 -21.87 40.57 -4.24
CA THR A 452 -20.66 41.19 -4.76
C THR A 452 -20.22 42.36 -3.90
N ILE A 453 -18.92 42.40 -3.57
CA ILE A 453 -18.25 43.57 -2.99
C ILE A 453 -17.15 43.99 -3.95
N GLU A 454 -17.06 45.30 -4.25
CA GLU A 454 -16.11 45.90 -5.20
C GLU A 454 -16.04 45.22 -6.59
N GLY A 455 -17.12 44.56 -7.02
CA GLY A 455 -17.22 43.85 -8.30
C GLY A 455 -16.66 42.42 -8.30
N LYS A 456 -16.13 41.91 -7.19
CA LYS A 456 -15.86 40.48 -7.00
C LYS A 456 -17.14 39.76 -6.57
N LYS A 457 -17.42 38.59 -7.14
CA LYS A 457 -18.49 37.68 -6.67
C LYS A 457 -17.94 36.85 -5.51
N LEU A 458 -18.56 36.93 -4.34
CA LEU A 458 -18.07 36.29 -3.11
C LEU A 458 -18.70 34.90 -2.90
N PHE A 459 -20.02 34.85 -2.98
CA PHE A 459 -20.79 33.60 -2.93
C PHE A 459 -22.08 33.72 -3.74
N GLU A 460 -22.67 32.58 -4.08
CA GLU A 460 -24.03 32.48 -4.61
C GLU A 460 -24.83 31.39 -3.90
N MET A 461 -26.15 31.60 -3.82
CA MET A 461 -27.11 30.68 -3.24
C MET A 461 -28.20 30.33 -4.25
N SER A 462 -28.47 29.03 -4.40
CA SER A 462 -29.57 28.50 -5.21
C SER A 462 -30.92 28.89 -4.61
N LYS A 463 -31.84 29.41 -5.45
CA LYS A 463 -33.23 29.70 -5.03
C LYS A 463 -34.11 28.44 -4.94
N THR A 464 -33.59 27.27 -5.34
CA THR A 464 -34.37 26.03 -5.50
C THR A 464 -34.11 25.03 -4.39
N ASP A 465 -32.86 24.92 -3.93
CA ASP A 465 -32.40 23.95 -2.94
C ASP A 465 -31.55 24.57 -1.82
N GLY A 466 -31.36 25.90 -1.81
CA GLY A 466 -30.59 26.61 -0.77
C GLY A 466 -29.07 26.36 -0.77
N SER A 467 -28.54 25.59 -1.72
CA SER A 467 -27.10 25.30 -1.80
C SER A 467 -26.26 26.57 -1.97
N VAL A 468 -25.14 26.67 -1.24
CA VAL A 468 -24.25 27.84 -1.24
C VAL A 468 -22.91 27.48 -1.90
N LYS A 469 -22.48 28.29 -2.85
CA LYS A 469 -21.15 28.21 -3.47
C LYS A 469 -20.34 29.45 -3.12
N VAL A 470 -19.21 29.26 -2.46
CA VAL A 470 -18.19 30.30 -2.23
C VAL A 470 -17.19 30.26 -3.38
N TYR A 471 -16.72 31.42 -3.83
CA TYR A 471 -15.79 31.55 -4.96
C TYR A 471 -14.32 31.55 -4.51
N ASP A 472 -13.42 31.13 -5.40
CA ASP A 472 -11.97 31.10 -5.11
C ASP A 472 -11.39 32.50 -4.86
N GLY A 473 -10.43 32.56 -3.93
CA GLY A 473 -9.71 33.80 -3.58
C GLY A 473 -10.45 34.71 -2.59
N VAL A 474 -11.40 34.16 -1.82
CA VAL A 474 -12.06 34.79 -0.67
C VAL A 474 -11.34 34.38 0.62
N SER A 475 -11.11 35.35 1.52
CA SER A 475 -10.32 35.21 2.74
C SER A 475 -11.02 35.86 3.94
N GLU A 476 -10.48 35.70 5.16
CA GLU A 476 -10.98 36.43 6.35
C GLU A 476 -10.94 37.97 6.18
N ALA A 477 -10.12 38.50 5.26
CA ALA A 477 -10.09 39.92 4.93
C ALA A 477 -11.29 40.39 4.09
N ASP A 478 -12.05 39.45 3.51
CA ASP A 478 -13.27 39.70 2.73
C ASP A 478 -14.55 39.58 3.60
N ASN A 479 -14.40 39.35 4.93
CA ASN A 479 -15.49 39.38 5.91
C ASN A 479 -16.24 40.72 5.88
N PHE A 480 -17.57 40.68 5.96
CA PHE A 480 -18.38 41.89 5.94
C PHE A 480 -19.59 41.81 6.88
N THR A 481 -19.98 42.98 7.42
CA THR A 481 -21.21 43.16 8.18
C THR A 481 -22.17 44.00 7.37
N TYR A 482 -23.38 43.49 7.14
CA TYR A 482 -24.48 44.22 6.53
C TYR A 482 -25.39 44.79 7.62
N GLU A 483 -25.45 46.11 7.77
CA GLU A 483 -26.45 46.77 8.61
C GLU A 483 -27.78 46.86 7.84
N LEU A 484 -28.83 46.20 8.33
CA LEU A 484 -30.16 46.26 7.73
C LEU A 484 -30.78 47.65 8.00
N THR A 485 -31.23 48.33 6.94
CA THR A 485 -32.02 49.55 7.11
C THR A 485 -33.45 49.23 7.55
N GLU A 486 -34.21 50.25 7.97
CA GLU A 486 -35.63 50.08 8.28
C GLU A 486 -36.46 49.72 7.03
N GLU A 487 -36.01 50.11 5.84
CA GLU A 487 -36.63 49.75 4.56
C GLU A 487 -36.33 48.30 4.17
N ASP A 488 -35.11 47.81 4.41
CA ASP A 488 -34.75 46.39 4.20
C ASP A 488 -35.56 45.48 5.11
N ARG A 489 -35.63 45.78 6.42
CA ARG A 489 -36.45 45.02 7.38
C ARG A 489 -37.92 44.96 6.97
N ASN A 490 -38.50 46.08 6.53
CA ASN A 490 -39.88 46.13 6.06
C ASN A 490 -40.08 45.30 4.77
N THR A 491 -39.09 45.26 3.88
CA THR A 491 -39.15 44.49 2.64
C THR A 491 -39.03 42.99 2.89
N LEU A 492 -38.13 42.58 3.78
CA LEU A 492 -37.97 41.19 4.22
C LEU A 492 -39.22 40.69 4.95
N SER A 493 -39.79 41.50 5.86
CA SER A 493 -41.07 41.23 6.52
C SER A 493 -42.20 40.91 5.53
N GLY A 494 -42.23 41.61 4.38
CA GLY A 494 -43.21 41.37 3.32
C GLY A 494 -43.01 40.08 2.51
N TYR A 495 -41.79 39.54 2.44
CA TYR A 495 -41.48 38.33 1.67
C TYR A 495 -41.72 37.02 2.45
N PHE A 496 -41.48 37.00 3.76
CA PHE A 496 -41.57 35.79 4.58
C PHE A 496 -43.00 35.44 5.08
N SER A 497 -44.04 36.12 4.60
CA SER A 497 -45.43 35.95 5.07
C SER A 497 -46.10 34.60 4.76
N LEU A 498 -45.34 33.61 4.27
CA LEU A 498 -45.79 32.23 4.03
C LEU A 498 -45.32 31.24 5.12
N GLY A 499 -44.42 31.64 6.02
CA GLY A 499 -43.87 30.79 7.10
C GLY A 499 -44.62 30.85 8.44
N GLY A 500 -45.64 31.69 8.58
CA GLY A 500 -46.33 31.96 9.84
C GLY A 500 -45.75 33.17 10.61
N PRO A 501 -46.49 33.72 11.59
CA PRO A 501 -46.19 35.04 12.17
C PRO A 501 -44.89 35.10 13.01
N SER A 502 -44.46 33.99 13.61
CA SER A 502 -43.28 33.96 14.50
C SER A 502 -41.97 34.30 13.80
N LEU A 503 -41.80 33.90 12.53
CA LEU A 503 -40.58 34.14 11.76
C LEU A 503 -40.47 35.60 11.28
N ALA A 504 -41.60 36.27 11.08
CA ALA A 504 -41.63 37.70 10.71
C ALA A 504 -41.33 38.61 11.91
N GLU A 505 -41.70 38.19 13.12
CA GLU A 505 -41.42 38.95 14.36
C GLU A 505 -39.96 38.83 14.80
N SER A 506 -39.29 37.68 14.61
CA SER A 506 -37.85 37.54 14.91
C SER A 506 -36.96 38.36 13.94
N LEU A 507 -37.28 38.35 12.65
CA LEU A 507 -36.54 39.13 11.64
C LEU A 507 -36.66 40.64 11.83
N ALA A 508 -37.76 41.13 12.42
CA ALA A 508 -37.95 42.56 12.68
C ALA A 508 -36.94 43.15 13.68
N SER A 509 -36.29 42.31 14.50
CA SER A 509 -35.27 42.71 15.48
C SER A 509 -33.82 42.61 15.01
N VAL A 510 -33.53 41.92 13.90
CA VAL A 510 -32.15 41.79 13.39
C VAL A 510 -31.68 43.15 12.87
N LYS A 511 -30.58 43.66 13.44
CA LYS A 511 -29.98 44.93 13.04
C LYS A 511 -28.81 44.72 12.10
N THR A 512 -27.96 43.74 12.40
CA THR A 512 -26.78 43.43 11.59
C THR A 512 -26.69 41.96 11.25
N ILE A 513 -26.14 41.66 10.07
CA ILE A 513 -25.78 40.31 9.63
C ILE A 513 -24.29 40.32 9.30
N THR A 514 -23.48 39.55 10.03
CA THR A 514 -22.04 39.41 9.79
C THR A 514 -21.75 38.11 9.06
N VAL A 515 -21.18 38.22 7.87
CA VAL A 515 -20.71 37.07 7.08
C VAL A 515 -19.21 36.96 7.26
N GLN A 516 -18.78 35.84 7.85
CA GLN A 516 -17.39 35.46 8.04
C GLN A 516 -17.02 34.36 7.04
N PHE A 517 -16.06 34.63 6.18
CA PHE A 517 -15.36 33.63 5.40
C PHE A 517 -14.15 33.16 6.20
N VAL A 518 -14.14 31.89 6.58
CA VAL A 518 -12.89 31.27 7.04
C VAL A 518 -12.12 30.94 5.78
N ALA A 519 -10.83 31.31 5.73
CA ALA A 519 -9.99 30.84 4.66
C ALA A 519 -10.03 29.30 4.65
N ASN A 520 -10.23 28.70 3.48
CA ASN A 520 -9.79 27.32 3.33
C ASN A 520 -8.27 27.34 3.56
N GLU A 521 -7.83 26.86 4.72
CA GLU A 521 -6.63 26.04 4.75
C GLU A 521 -6.84 25.04 3.59
N PRO A 522 -6.01 25.07 2.53
CA PRO A 522 -6.11 24.04 1.52
C PRO A 522 -5.95 22.72 2.27
N ALA A 523 -6.90 21.79 2.10
CA ALA A 523 -6.74 20.43 2.61
C ALA A 523 -5.31 20.00 2.25
N PRO A 524 -4.44 19.70 3.23
CA PRO A 524 -3.01 19.55 2.98
C PRO A 524 -2.89 18.44 1.95
N GLY A 525 -2.56 18.84 0.71
CA GLY A 525 -2.76 17.98 -0.45
C GLY A 525 -1.99 16.70 -0.21
N LEU A 526 -2.72 15.58 -0.11
CA LEU A 526 -2.19 14.30 0.37
C LEU A 526 -0.82 14.08 -0.28
N ALA A 527 0.21 13.96 0.56
CA ALA A 527 1.57 13.90 0.09
C ALA A 527 1.70 12.73 -0.90
N LYS A 528 2.35 12.94 -2.04
CA LYS A 528 2.64 11.86 -2.98
C LYS A 528 4.04 11.30 -2.74
N ASP A 529 4.20 9.99 -2.87
CA ASP A 529 5.53 9.40 -3.00
C ASP A 529 6.14 9.65 -4.40
N GLU A 530 7.36 9.15 -4.61
CA GLU A 530 8.10 9.30 -5.88
C GLU A 530 7.41 8.59 -7.06
N GLU A 531 6.51 7.64 -6.79
CA GLU A 531 5.70 6.92 -7.78
C GLU A 531 4.37 7.66 -8.09
N GLY A 532 4.04 8.70 -7.32
CA GLY A 532 2.81 9.49 -7.48
C GLY A 532 1.60 8.95 -6.71
N ASN A 533 1.78 7.95 -5.84
CA ASN A 533 0.72 7.43 -4.98
C ASN A 533 0.43 8.42 -3.86
N TYR A 534 -0.85 8.74 -3.60
CA TYR A 534 -1.24 9.54 -2.44
C TYR A 534 -1.00 8.74 -1.15
N LEU A 535 -0.29 9.33 -0.20
CA LEU A 535 0.03 8.73 1.10
C LEU A 535 -1.05 9.09 2.13
N ILE A 536 -1.51 8.10 2.89
CA ILE A 536 -2.48 8.29 3.98
C ILE A 536 -1.98 7.66 5.28
N ALA A 537 -2.17 8.37 6.40
CA ALA A 537 -1.70 7.95 7.73
C ALA A 537 -2.73 8.17 8.86
N SER A 538 -3.91 8.74 8.55
CA SER A 538 -4.91 9.13 9.54
C SER A 538 -6.35 9.06 9.01
N ALA A 539 -7.33 9.22 9.91
CA ALA A 539 -8.75 9.25 9.57
C ALA A 539 -9.13 10.44 8.67
N ASP A 540 -8.48 11.59 8.84
CA ASP A 540 -8.73 12.77 8.00
C ASP A 540 -8.08 12.63 6.61
N ASP A 541 -6.98 11.87 6.50
CA ASP A 541 -6.42 11.49 5.21
C ASP A 541 -7.34 10.53 4.45
N TRP A 542 -8.02 9.60 5.15
CA TRP A 542 -9.02 8.71 4.56
C TRP A 542 -10.23 9.49 3.99
N LYS A 543 -10.69 10.53 4.69
CA LYS A 543 -11.72 11.44 4.18
C LYS A 543 -11.24 12.20 2.94
N SER A 544 -10.02 12.72 2.99
CA SER A 544 -9.38 13.40 1.86
C SER A 544 -9.25 12.50 0.64
N PHE A 545 -8.89 11.22 0.84
CA PHE A 545 -8.90 10.18 -0.18
C PHE A 545 -10.31 9.97 -0.77
N ALA A 546 -11.34 9.81 0.06
CA ALA A 546 -12.72 9.60 -0.42
C ALA A 546 -13.24 10.77 -1.27
N GLU A 547 -12.83 12.02 -0.98
CA GLU A 547 -13.11 13.18 -1.84
C GLU A 547 -12.27 13.17 -3.13
N ILE A 548 -10.97 12.82 -3.06
CA ILE A 548 -10.11 12.67 -4.24
C ILE A 548 -10.69 11.66 -5.22
N VAL A 549 -11.26 10.52 -4.77
CA VAL A 549 -11.90 9.53 -5.66
C VAL A 549 -13.04 10.12 -6.51
N LYS A 550 -13.72 11.18 -6.05
CA LYS A 550 -14.76 11.85 -6.85
C LYS A 550 -14.19 12.67 -8.00
N ALA A 551 -12.99 13.23 -7.83
CA ALA A 551 -12.32 14.07 -8.83
C ALA A 551 -11.34 13.27 -9.72
N GLU A 552 -10.66 12.28 -9.15
CA GLU A 552 -9.64 11.44 -9.76
C GLU A 552 -9.91 9.96 -9.40
N PRO A 553 -10.91 9.29 -10.01
CA PRO A 553 -11.28 7.92 -9.65
C PRO A 553 -10.16 6.89 -9.80
N THR A 554 -9.18 7.16 -10.65
CA THR A 554 -8.00 6.31 -10.92
C THR A 554 -6.81 6.58 -9.99
N ALA A 555 -6.96 7.42 -8.97
CA ALA A 555 -5.88 7.77 -8.04
C ALA A 555 -5.29 6.52 -7.33
N ASN A 556 -3.98 6.33 -7.40
CA ASN A 556 -3.29 5.32 -6.60
C ASN A 556 -3.04 5.85 -5.18
N VAL A 557 -3.18 4.98 -4.18
CA VAL A 557 -3.13 5.36 -2.76
C VAL A 557 -2.35 4.32 -1.96
N LYS A 558 -1.60 4.77 -0.96
CA LYS A 558 -0.77 3.93 -0.11
C LYS A 558 -0.91 4.32 1.36
N MET A 559 -1.24 3.36 2.22
CA MET A 559 -1.20 3.56 3.66
C MET A 559 0.24 3.51 4.16
N THR A 560 0.60 4.44 5.05
CA THR A 560 1.91 4.48 5.72
C THR A 560 1.84 4.22 7.22
N GLU A 561 0.64 4.22 7.80
CA GLU A 561 0.36 3.93 9.20
C GLU A 561 -0.97 3.16 9.32
N ASP A 562 -1.22 2.57 10.49
CA ASP A 562 -2.54 2.02 10.84
C ASP A 562 -3.54 3.17 11.02
N ILE A 563 -4.75 3.04 10.44
CA ILE A 563 -5.79 4.08 10.47
C ILE A 563 -7.00 3.57 11.24
N ASP A 564 -7.41 4.29 12.28
CA ASP A 564 -8.69 4.08 12.96
C ASP A 564 -9.65 5.23 12.62
N LEU A 565 -10.79 4.92 12.02
CA LEU A 565 -11.82 5.92 11.70
C LEU A 565 -12.65 6.34 12.92
N GLY A 566 -12.57 5.60 14.04
CA GLY A 566 -13.41 5.86 15.21
C GLY A 566 -14.89 5.76 14.86
N ASP A 567 -15.63 6.85 15.06
CA ASP A 567 -17.05 6.98 14.70
C ASP A 567 -17.29 7.52 13.27
N ASP A 568 -16.24 7.77 12.48
CA ASP A 568 -16.40 8.33 11.12
C ASP A 568 -16.98 7.29 10.14
N GLN A 569 -17.96 7.72 9.34
CA GLN A 569 -18.77 6.87 8.47
C GLN A 569 -18.37 6.99 6.98
N THR A 570 -17.24 7.64 6.67
CA THR A 570 -16.82 7.95 5.30
C THR A 570 -16.36 6.71 4.52
N MET A 571 -16.94 6.49 3.34
CA MET A 571 -16.62 5.37 2.45
C MET A 571 -16.05 5.88 1.13
N ALA A 572 -15.04 5.20 0.61
CA ALA A 572 -14.40 5.52 -0.66
C ALA A 572 -15.22 5.02 -1.86
N GLY A 573 -15.38 5.86 -2.88
CA GLY A 573 -16.11 5.55 -4.11
C GLY A 573 -17.64 5.70 -4.00
N THR A 574 -18.29 5.94 -5.14
CA THR A 574 -19.75 6.07 -5.28
C THR A 574 -20.23 5.39 -6.56
N GLU A 575 -21.54 5.27 -6.79
CA GLU A 575 -22.07 4.68 -8.03
C GLU A 575 -21.74 5.53 -9.27
N GLU A 576 -21.66 6.86 -9.10
CA GLU A 576 -21.28 7.80 -10.16
C GLU A 576 -19.76 7.89 -10.35
N HIS A 577 -19.00 7.76 -9.26
CA HIS A 577 -17.54 7.84 -9.22
C HIS A 577 -16.98 6.61 -8.47
N PRO A 578 -17.02 5.41 -9.07
CA PRO A 578 -16.47 4.21 -8.47
C PRO A 578 -14.94 4.33 -8.42
N TYR A 579 -14.30 3.78 -7.39
CA TYR A 579 -12.85 3.77 -7.31
C TYR A 579 -12.23 2.82 -8.35
N GLN A 580 -11.18 3.25 -9.03
CA GLN A 580 -10.56 2.54 -10.17
C GLN A 580 -9.03 2.47 -10.08
N GLY A 581 -8.43 3.08 -9.06
CA GLY A 581 -6.98 3.05 -8.84
C GLY A 581 -6.49 1.78 -8.15
N THR A 582 -5.21 1.79 -7.78
CA THR A 582 -4.59 0.81 -6.89
C THR A 582 -4.51 1.35 -5.47
N PHE A 583 -5.17 0.67 -4.53
CA PHE A 583 -5.03 0.93 -3.10
C PHE A 583 -4.08 -0.11 -2.47
N ASP A 584 -2.93 0.34 -1.98
CA ASP A 584 -1.95 -0.46 -1.26
C ASP A 584 -2.02 -0.15 0.24
N GLY A 585 -2.60 -1.07 1.03
CA GLY A 585 -2.62 -0.97 2.48
C GLY A 585 -1.23 -1.08 3.12
N GLY A 586 -0.17 -1.42 2.37
CA GLY A 586 1.21 -1.41 2.86
C GLY A 586 1.54 -2.43 3.96
N GLY A 587 0.59 -3.30 4.35
CA GLY A 587 0.65 -4.15 5.54
C GLY A 587 0.02 -3.55 6.80
N HIS A 588 -0.68 -2.41 6.67
CA HIS A 588 -1.35 -1.70 7.76
C HIS A 588 -2.81 -2.13 7.94
N THR A 589 -3.37 -1.77 9.10
CA THR A 589 -4.77 -2.04 9.46
C THR A 589 -5.63 -0.78 9.32
N LEU A 590 -6.81 -0.92 8.71
CA LEU A 590 -7.90 0.06 8.72
C LEU A 590 -8.99 -0.44 9.69
N ASN A 591 -9.28 0.31 10.75
CA ASN A 591 -10.38 0.03 11.68
C ASN A 591 -11.60 0.90 11.37
N VAL A 592 -12.77 0.28 11.24
CA VAL A 592 -14.03 0.97 10.88
C VAL A 592 -15.15 0.59 11.84
N ASN A 593 -16.00 1.53 12.25
CA ASN A 593 -17.19 1.25 13.07
C ASN A 593 -18.43 1.83 12.40
N TYR A 594 -18.90 1.16 11.33
CA TYR A 594 -20.05 1.64 10.59
C TYR A 594 -21.36 1.25 11.28
N ASP A 595 -22.22 2.22 11.58
CA ASP A 595 -23.61 2.01 11.98
C ASP A 595 -24.51 2.87 11.07
N VAL A 596 -24.87 2.29 9.92
CA VAL A 596 -25.45 3.03 8.80
C VAL A 596 -26.72 2.39 8.27
N ASN A 597 -27.73 3.21 7.97
CA ASN A 597 -28.89 2.76 7.20
C ASN A 597 -28.77 3.15 5.71
N ILE A 598 -27.64 2.82 5.10
CA ILE A 598 -27.38 3.08 3.68
C ILE A 598 -27.13 1.79 2.92
N THR A 599 -27.56 1.77 1.66
CA THR A 599 -27.35 0.64 0.77
C THR A 599 -25.90 0.56 0.30
N ARG A 600 -25.39 -0.67 0.13
CA ARG A 600 -24.03 -0.98 -0.34
C ARG A 600 -22.96 -0.38 0.58
N ALA A 601 -22.91 -0.83 1.84
CA ALA A 601 -21.97 -0.33 2.86
C ALA A 601 -20.70 -1.20 2.96
N ALA A 602 -19.52 -0.56 2.92
CA ALA A 602 -18.18 -1.10 3.13
C ALA A 602 -17.16 0.06 3.08
N PRO A 603 -15.90 -0.10 3.54
CA PRO A 603 -14.87 0.94 3.38
C PRO A 603 -14.70 1.38 1.93
N PHE A 604 -14.66 0.43 0.99
CA PHE A 604 -14.76 0.69 -0.45
C PHE A 604 -16.19 0.43 -0.89
N ARG A 605 -16.96 1.50 -1.10
CA ARG A 605 -18.39 1.41 -1.40
C ARG A 605 -18.65 0.81 -2.78
N PHE A 606 -17.94 1.35 -3.78
CA PHE A 606 -18.00 0.95 -5.18
C PHE A 606 -16.61 0.98 -5.78
N ILE A 607 -16.22 -0.10 -6.47
CA ILE A 607 -14.99 -0.17 -7.24
C ILE A 607 -15.27 -0.69 -8.66
N THR A 608 -14.48 -0.22 -9.63
CA THR A 608 -14.53 -0.65 -11.03
C THR A 608 -13.12 -0.70 -11.60
N ASN A 609 -12.68 -1.85 -12.10
CA ASN A 609 -11.31 -2.05 -12.62
C ASN A 609 -10.16 -1.78 -11.60
N ALA A 610 -10.47 -1.72 -10.30
CA ALA A 610 -9.51 -1.40 -9.24
C ALA A 610 -8.70 -2.60 -8.74
N THR A 611 -7.55 -2.30 -8.13
CA THR A 611 -6.77 -3.25 -7.31
C THR A 611 -6.79 -2.79 -5.85
N ILE A 612 -7.10 -3.69 -4.91
CA ILE A 612 -6.93 -3.44 -3.47
C ILE A 612 -6.00 -4.51 -2.93
N ARG A 613 -4.94 -4.09 -2.23
CA ARG A 613 -3.93 -5.03 -1.74
C ARG A 613 -3.31 -4.69 -0.41
N ASN A 614 -2.71 -5.69 0.24
CA ASN A 614 -1.91 -5.54 1.46
C ASN A 614 -2.65 -4.81 2.60
N LEU A 615 -3.98 -4.93 2.63
CA LEU A 615 -4.87 -4.23 3.57
C LEU A 615 -5.55 -5.21 4.53
N HIS A 616 -5.46 -4.93 5.82
CA HIS A 616 -6.27 -5.57 6.86
C HIS A 616 -7.40 -4.63 7.30
N VAL A 617 -8.65 -5.12 7.36
CA VAL A 617 -9.81 -4.34 7.84
C VAL A 617 -10.38 -4.95 9.11
N THR A 618 -10.58 -4.13 10.13
CA THR A 618 -11.08 -4.50 11.47
C THR A 618 -12.30 -3.66 11.86
N GLY A 619 -12.93 -4.03 12.98
CA GLY A 619 -14.05 -3.31 13.56
C GLY A 619 -15.40 -3.92 13.17
N SER A 620 -16.38 -3.07 12.84
CA SER A 620 -17.79 -3.48 12.68
C SER A 620 -18.51 -2.80 11.52
N LEU A 621 -19.48 -3.52 10.96
CA LEU A 621 -20.47 -3.01 10.02
C LEU A 621 -21.87 -3.42 10.50
N THR A 622 -22.59 -2.47 11.08
CA THR A 622 -24.01 -2.58 11.42
C THR A 622 -24.84 -1.85 10.37
N THR A 623 -25.85 -2.52 9.83
CA THR A 623 -26.76 -1.91 8.85
C THR A 623 -28.17 -2.52 8.90
N THR A 624 -29.16 -1.77 8.42
CA THR A 624 -30.53 -2.29 8.18
C THR A 624 -30.89 -2.35 6.68
N ALA A 625 -29.92 -2.09 5.80
CA ALA A 625 -30.06 -2.00 4.34
C ALA A 625 -29.07 -2.93 3.59
N GLN A 626 -29.44 -3.31 2.36
CA GLN A 626 -28.63 -4.18 1.46
C GLN A 626 -27.73 -3.31 0.56
N THR A 627 -26.54 -3.70 0.12
CA THR A 627 -25.69 -4.86 0.42
C THR A 627 -24.60 -4.46 1.43
N GLY A 628 -23.82 -5.40 1.97
CA GLY A 628 -22.65 -5.09 2.79
C GLY A 628 -21.45 -6.00 2.55
N GLY A 629 -20.24 -5.48 2.73
CA GLY A 629 -19.00 -6.25 2.65
C GLY A 629 -17.95 -5.77 3.65
N GLY A 630 -17.07 -6.66 4.10
CA GLY A 630 -16.03 -6.30 5.08
C GLY A 630 -14.94 -5.38 4.51
N ILE A 631 -14.63 -5.48 3.22
CA ILE A 631 -13.67 -4.58 2.54
C ILE A 631 -14.37 -3.78 1.43
N VAL A 632 -15.13 -4.46 0.56
CA VAL A 632 -15.81 -3.83 -0.59
C VAL A 632 -17.27 -4.21 -0.66
N SER A 633 -18.16 -3.26 -0.97
CA SER A 633 -19.59 -3.58 -1.09
C SER A 633 -20.00 -3.99 -2.50
N TRP A 634 -19.45 -3.34 -3.53
CA TRP A 634 -19.85 -3.52 -4.92
C TRP A 634 -18.64 -3.47 -5.87
N THR A 635 -18.49 -4.47 -6.73
CA THR A 635 -17.41 -4.55 -7.74
C THR A 635 -17.97 -4.67 -9.16
N GLU A 636 -17.39 -3.94 -10.11
CA GLU A 636 -17.65 -4.04 -11.55
C GLU A 636 -16.35 -4.09 -12.37
N GLY A 637 -16.42 -4.47 -13.65
CA GLY A 637 -15.22 -4.59 -14.49
C GLY A 637 -14.27 -5.70 -14.03
N THR A 638 -12.96 -5.50 -14.16
CA THR A 638 -11.94 -6.49 -13.76
C THR A 638 -11.24 -6.05 -12.47
N CYS A 639 -11.60 -6.63 -11.33
CA CYS A 639 -11.05 -6.24 -10.02
C CYS A 639 -10.16 -7.33 -9.41
N LEU A 640 -9.03 -6.89 -8.84
CA LEU A 640 -8.11 -7.74 -8.08
C LEU A 640 -8.12 -7.33 -6.61
N ILE A 641 -8.33 -8.30 -5.73
CA ILE A 641 -8.17 -8.15 -4.29
C ILE A 641 -7.09 -9.15 -3.87
N GLU A 642 -5.91 -8.68 -3.47
CA GLU A 642 -4.76 -9.54 -3.17
C GLU A 642 -4.13 -9.27 -1.79
N LYS A 643 -3.68 -10.31 -1.07
CA LYS A 643 -3.01 -10.15 0.23
C LYS A 643 -3.85 -9.29 1.21
N CYS A 644 -5.16 -9.54 1.24
CA CYS A 644 -6.14 -8.76 1.99
C CYS A 644 -6.85 -9.59 3.07
N TYR A 645 -7.10 -8.97 4.21
CA TYR A 645 -7.61 -9.63 5.41
C TYR A 645 -8.78 -8.83 5.99
N SER A 646 -9.86 -9.51 6.40
CA SER A 646 -11.01 -8.92 7.08
C SER A 646 -11.32 -9.66 8.37
N SER A 647 -11.34 -8.90 9.47
CA SER A 647 -11.80 -9.34 10.80
C SER A 647 -13.16 -8.70 11.17
N VAL A 648 -13.84 -8.06 10.20
CA VAL A 648 -15.03 -7.23 10.45
C VAL A 648 -16.21 -8.04 11.00
N VAL A 649 -16.88 -7.50 12.02
CA VAL A 649 -18.15 -8.00 12.55
C VAL A 649 -19.31 -7.39 11.75
N ILE A 650 -19.90 -8.18 10.84
CA ILE A 650 -21.01 -7.74 9.98
C ILE A 650 -22.35 -8.14 10.62
N THR A 651 -23.17 -7.14 10.95
CA THR A 651 -24.49 -7.31 11.57
C THR A 651 -25.59 -6.62 10.73
N ALA A 652 -26.43 -7.40 10.06
CA ALA A 652 -27.52 -6.86 9.23
C ALA A 652 -28.91 -7.07 9.85
N ASN A 653 -29.50 -6.00 10.39
CA ASN A 653 -30.77 -5.98 11.11
C ASN A 653 -31.93 -5.46 10.23
N LYS A 654 -32.16 -6.14 9.12
CA LYS A 654 -33.03 -5.71 8.01
C LYS A 654 -34.52 -5.59 8.38
N VAL A 655 -35.23 -4.70 7.67
CA VAL A 655 -36.67 -4.38 7.85
C VAL A 655 -37.54 -4.68 6.60
N SER A 656 -36.98 -5.08 5.45
CA SER A 656 -37.72 -5.29 4.18
C SER A 656 -37.55 -6.71 3.56
N ALA A 657 -38.11 -6.98 2.37
CA ALA A 657 -38.32 -8.35 1.85
C ALA A 657 -37.62 -8.73 0.51
N THR A 658 -36.70 -7.93 -0.02
CA THR A 658 -35.91 -8.27 -1.24
C THR A 658 -34.70 -9.16 -0.93
N ALA A 659 -34.16 -9.90 -1.90
CA ALA A 659 -33.06 -10.85 -1.64
C ALA A 659 -31.74 -10.14 -1.26
N ASP A 660 -31.29 -10.32 -0.02
CA ASP A 660 -30.04 -9.74 0.49
C ASP A 660 -28.78 -10.44 -0.04
N THR A 661 -27.66 -9.75 0.15
CA THR A 661 -26.35 -10.36 0.06
C THR A 661 -25.34 -9.64 0.95
N TYR A 662 -24.54 -10.42 1.70
CA TYR A 662 -23.42 -9.98 2.51
C TYR A 662 -22.25 -10.95 2.33
N GLY A 663 -21.02 -10.43 2.34
CA GLY A 663 -19.80 -11.24 2.26
C GLY A 663 -18.66 -10.69 3.10
N GLY A 664 -17.81 -11.57 3.63
CA GLY A 664 -16.72 -11.20 4.53
C GLY A 664 -15.66 -10.29 3.91
N ILE A 665 -15.49 -10.36 2.59
CA ILE A 665 -14.62 -9.48 1.80
C ILE A 665 -15.47 -8.60 0.88
N ILE A 666 -16.27 -9.24 0.02
CA ILE A 666 -17.04 -8.57 -1.04
C ILE A 666 -18.54 -8.80 -0.85
N GLY A 667 -19.33 -7.72 -0.82
CA GLY A 667 -20.79 -7.78 -0.79
C GLY A 667 -21.38 -8.35 -2.08
N CYS A 668 -21.13 -7.71 -3.22
CA CYS A 668 -21.64 -8.10 -4.53
C CYS A 668 -20.61 -7.86 -5.64
N ASN A 669 -20.45 -8.84 -6.56
CA ASN A 669 -19.80 -8.68 -7.84
C ASN A 669 -20.85 -8.63 -8.96
N TYR A 670 -20.97 -7.48 -9.62
CA TYR A 670 -21.99 -7.19 -10.62
C TYR A 670 -21.40 -7.27 -12.03
N LYS A 671 -21.63 -8.42 -12.69
CA LYS A 671 -21.17 -8.72 -14.07
C LYS A 671 -19.65 -8.54 -14.32
N GLY A 672 -18.84 -8.39 -13.28
CA GLY A 672 -17.40 -8.22 -13.36
C GLY A 672 -16.61 -9.53 -13.24
N ASN A 673 -15.32 -9.45 -13.56
CA ASN A 673 -14.32 -10.48 -13.30
C ASN A 673 -13.59 -10.13 -11.99
N LEU A 674 -13.89 -10.87 -10.92
CA LEU A 674 -13.33 -10.66 -9.60
C LEU A 674 -12.30 -11.76 -9.28
N THR A 675 -11.09 -11.36 -8.93
CA THR A 675 -10.06 -12.27 -8.39
C THR A 675 -9.79 -11.96 -6.93
N LEU A 676 -9.99 -12.94 -6.06
CA LEU A 676 -9.47 -12.97 -4.69
C LEU A 676 -8.22 -13.86 -4.67
N GLN A 677 -7.07 -13.29 -4.35
CA GLN A 677 -5.80 -14.01 -4.25
C GLN A 677 -5.18 -13.78 -2.89
N ASP A 678 -4.81 -14.84 -2.17
CA ASP A 678 -4.25 -14.72 -0.82
C ASP A 678 -5.15 -13.80 0.05
N CYS A 679 -6.39 -14.20 0.27
CA CYS A 679 -7.35 -13.42 1.07
C CYS A 679 -7.85 -14.19 2.29
N MET A 680 -8.13 -13.49 3.40
CA MET A 680 -8.62 -14.10 4.64
C MET A 680 -9.87 -13.40 5.20
N PHE A 681 -10.85 -14.18 5.67
CA PHE A 681 -11.93 -13.66 6.51
C PHE A 681 -12.09 -14.52 7.78
N ASP A 682 -11.88 -13.89 8.94
CA ASP A 682 -12.00 -14.53 10.25
C ASP A 682 -13.02 -13.86 11.20
N GLY A 683 -13.66 -12.77 10.75
CA GLY A 683 -14.68 -12.03 11.50
C GLY A 683 -16.01 -12.79 11.65
N SER A 684 -17.14 -12.09 11.49
CA SER A 684 -18.45 -12.74 11.58
C SER A 684 -19.52 -12.12 10.70
N ILE A 685 -20.54 -12.94 10.35
CA ILE A 685 -21.76 -12.47 9.67
C ILE A 685 -22.98 -12.94 10.46
N THR A 686 -23.76 -11.98 10.93
CA THR A 686 -25.06 -12.18 11.61
C THR A 686 -26.12 -11.36 10.89
N THR A 687 -27.23 -11.99 10.47
CA THR A 687 -28.33 -11.30 9.79
C THR A 687 -29.68 -11.72 10.35
N THR A 688 -30.69 -10.84 10.27
CA THR A 688 -32.07 -11.20 10.60
C THR A 688 -32.70 -12.06 9.50
N GLU A 689 -32.53 -11.65 8.24
CA GLU A 689 -32.77 -12.48 7.06
C GLU A 689 -31.56 -13.39 6.85
N LYS A 690 -31.59 -14.56 7.49
CA LYS A 690 -30.49 -15.52 7.64
C LYS A 690 -30.04 -16.26 6.36
N ASP A 691 -30.36 -15.71 5.20
CA ASP A 691 -30.27 -16.33 3.87
C ASP A 691 -29.43 -15.45 2.91
N GLY A 692 -28.99 -16.00 1.79
CA GLY A 692 -28.36 -15.24 0.70
C GLY A 692 -26.92 -14.73 0.91
N CYS A 693 -26.20 -15.23 1.91
CA CYS A 693 -24.84 -14.78 2.23
C CYS A 693 -23.73 -15.68 1.66
N GLY A 694 -22.52 -15.13 1.56
CA GLY A 694 -21.30 -15.86 1.18
C GLY A 694 -20.17 -15.61 2.17
N GLY A 695 -19.29 -16.57 2.40
CA GLY A 695 -18.19 -16.36 3.37
C GLY A 695 -17.15 -15.33 2.91
N LEU A 696 -16.74 -15.37 1.63
CA LEU A 696 -15.83 -14.35 1.05
C LEU A 696 -16.58 -13.37 0.14
N VAL A 697 -17.35 -13.89 -0.82
CA VAL A 697 -18.14 -13.10 -1.79
C VAL A 697 -19.62 -13.42 -1.62
N GLY A 698 -20.39 -12.41 -1.23
CA GLY A 698 -21.82 -12.53 -0.92
C GLY A 698 -22.69 -12.90 -2.12
N PHE A 699 -22.40 -12.37 -3.30
CA PHE A 699 -23.10 -12.68 -4.54
C PHE A 699 -22.26 -12.32 -5.76
N THR A 700 -22.33 -13.14 -6.79
CA THR A 700 -21.85 -12.84 -8.14
C THR A 700 -23.04 -12.97 -9.09
N GLU A 701 -23.36 -11.90 -9.82
CA GLU A 701 -24.49 -11.88 -10.74
C GLU A 701 -24.22 -12.70 -12.02
N VAL A 702 -25.28 -13.08 -12.74
CA VAL A 702 -25.19 -13.77 -14.03
C VAL A 702 -24.40 -12.92 -15.03
N GLY A 703 -23.32 -13.49 -15.57
CA GLY A 703 -22.39 -12.81 -16.49
C GLY A 703 -21.09 -12.36 -15.82
N GLY A 704 -21.04 -12.31 -14.48
CA GLY A 704 -19.80 -12.11 -13.73
C GLY A 704 -19.09 -13.42 -13.41
N THR A 705 -17.79 -13.33 -13.14
CA THR A 705 -16.94 -14.43 -12.65
C THR A 705 -16.30 -14.04 -11.32
N ALA A 706 -16.13 -15.02 -10.44
CA ALA A 706 -15.39 -14.84 -9.19
C ALA A 706 -14.42 -16.02 -9.01
N THR A 707 -13.17 -15.70 -8.72
CA THR A 707 -12.06 -16.65 -8.53
C THR A 707 -11.48 -16.49 -7.14
N ALA A 708 -11.17 -17.59 -6.46
CA ALA A 708 -10.49 -17.58 -5.17
C ALA A 708 -9.27 -18.52 -5.20
N THR A 709 -8.10 -17.98 -4.90
CA THR A 709 -6.82 -18.71 -4.86
C THR A 709 -6.11 -18.44 -3.55
N ASN A 710 -5.59 -19.47 -2.89
CA ASN A 710 -4.87 -19.38 -1.62
C ASN A 710 -5.66 -18.65 -0.50
N CYS A 711 -6.98 -18.81 -0.43
CA CYS A 711 -7.81 -18.08 0.54
C CYS A 711 -8.16 -18.90 1.79
N LEU A 712 -8.32 -18.24 2.94
CA LEU A 712 -8.66 -18.86 4.23
C LEU A 712 -9.95 -18.27 4.83
N LEU A 713 -10.86 -19.14 5.28
CA LEU A 713 -12.09 -18.77 5.97
C LEU A 713 -12.17 -19.39 7.37
N THR A 714 -11.99 -18.57 8.40
CA THR A 714 -12.09 -18.99 9.82
C THR A 714 -13.25 -18.34 10.57
N ALA A 715 -14.01 -17.47 9.89
CA ALA A 715 -15.12 -16.69 10.42
C ALA A 715 -16.25 -17.50 11.07
N THR A 716 -17.10 -16.79 11.82
CA THR A 716 -18.31 -17.34 12.47
C THR A 716 -19.60 -16.79 11.83
N PHE A 717 -20.67 -17.59 11.88
CA PHE A 717 -21.92 -17.29 11.17
C PHE A 717 -23.13 -17.60 12.04
N ASP A 718 -24.08 -16.66 12.17
CA ASP A 718 -25.44 -16.94 12.66
C ASP A 718 -26.44 -16.86 11.49
N LEU A 719 -26.32 -17.84 10.58
CA LEU A 719 -27.06 -17.95 9.34
C LEU A 719 -27.83 -19.28 9.26
N ASN A 720 -28.84 -19.35 8.39
CA ASN A 720 -29.62 -20.55 8.16
C ASN A 720 -28.80 -21.57 7.38
N ASN A 721 -28.97 -22.85 7.74
CA ASN A 721 -28.36 -23.95 7.02
C ASN A 721 -29.21 -24.32 5.78
N ASN A 722 -29.19 -23.48 4.74
CA ASN A 722 -29.88 -23.71 3.46
C ASN A 722 -29.02 -23.37 2.23
N ASN A 723 -29.46 -23.83 1.06
CA ASN A 723 -28.74 -23.74 -0.21
C ASN A 723 -28.57 -22.33 -0.80
N THR A 724 -29.06 -21.29 -0.13
CA THR A 724 -28.77 -19.89 -0.51
C THR A 724 -27.48 -19.36 0.12
N ASN A 725 -26.96 -20.03 1.15
CA ASN A 725 -25.74 -19.67 1.87
C ASN A 725 -24.54 -20.53 1.43
N VAL A 726 -23.43 -19.90 1.07
CA VAL A 726 -22.29 -20.53 0.37
C VAL A 726 -20.96 -20.22 1.05
N THR A 727 -20.13 -21.24 1.29
CA THR A 727 -18.92 -21.08 2.12
C THR A 727 -17.93 -20.05 1.59
N LEU A 728 -17.64 -19.98 0.28
CA LEU A 728 -16.64 -19.03 -0.25
C LEU A 728 -17.26 -18.04 -1.23
N LEU A 729 -17.67 -18.50 -2.41
CA LEU A 729 -18.11 -17.71 -3.56
C LEU A 729 -19.54 -18.08 -3.94
N ARG A 730 -20.50 -17.20 -3.63
CA ARG A 730 -21.91 -17.35 -4.02
C ARG A 730 -22.15 -16.82 -5.44
N HIS A 731 -22.85 -17.59 -6.29
CA HIS A 731 -23.12 -17.24 -7.69
C HIS A 731 -24.59 -17.46 -8.07
N ALA A 732 -25.15 -16.56 -8.87
CA ALA A 732 -26.56 -16.56 -9.28
C ALA A 732 -27.01 -17.77 -10.11
N GLY A 733 -26.09 -18.39 -10.86
CA GLY A 733 -26.40 -19.41 -11.86
C GLY A 733 -26.60 -20.83 -11.35
N TYR A 734 -26.41 -21.11 -10.05
CA TYR A 734 -26.46 -22.45 -9.45
C TYR A 734 -25.64 -23.53 -10.21
N GLY A 735 -24.49 -23.13 -10.78
CA GLY A 735 -23.52 -24.01 -11.43
C GLY A 735 -22.29 -24.28 -10.56
N THR A 736 -21.52 -25.32 -10.88
CA THR A 736 -20.24 -25.63 -10.21
C THR A 736 -19.24 -24.50 -10.41
N VAL A 737 -18.71 -23.97 -9.31
CA VAL A 737 -17.66 -22.94 -9.34
C VAL A 737 -16.32 -23.63 -9.54
N GLU A 738 -15.79 -23.59 -10.76
CA GLU A 738 -14.51 -24.23 -11.13
C GLU A 738 -13.28 -23.39 -10.71
N ASN A 739 -13.51 -22.15 -10.25
CA ASN A 739 -12.47 -21.15 -9.99
C ASN A 739 -12.06 -21.05 -8.51
N ILE A 740 -11.95 -22.18 -7.79
CA ILE A 740 -11.52 -22.21 -6.39
C ILE A 740 -10.31 -23.13 -6.25
N SER A 741 -9.14 -22.56 -5.93
CA SER A 741 -7.88 -23.29 -5.81
C SER A 741 -7.19 -23.02 -4.48
N ASN A 742 -6.59 -24.05 -3.87
CA ASN A 742 -5.86 -23.97 -2.60
C ASN A 742 -6.57 -23.18 -1.46
N CYS A 743 -7.91 -23.26 -1.39
CA CYS A 743 -8.72 -22.55 -0.40
C CYS A 743 -9.16 -23.46 0.75
N TYR A 744 -9.12 -22.95 1.98
CA TYR A 744 -9.43 -23.69 3.21
C TYR A 744 -10.50 -23.00 4.04
N TYR A 745 -11.31 -23.77 4.78
CA TYR A 745 -12.29 -23.23 5.72
C TYR A 745 -12.43 -24.05 7.00
N LEU A 746 -12.62 -23.37 8.14
CA LEU A 746 -12.95 -23.99 9.42
C LEU A 746 -14.46 -24.23 9.53
N ASN A 747 -15.22 -23.13 9.49
CA ASN A 747 -16.67 -23.11 9.60
C ASN A 747 -17.31 -23.00 8.20
N GLY A 748 -17.97 -24.08 7.76
CA GLY A 748 -18.63 -24.12 6.46
C GLY A 748 -20.12 -23.78 6.55
N LEU A 749 -20.63 -23.10 5.52
CA LEU A 749 -22.07 -22.92 5.28
C LEU A 749 -22.64 -24.16 4.55
N TYR A 750 -23.92 -24.12 4.16
CA TYR A 750 -24.62 -25.26 3.54
C TYR A 750 -23.95 -25.71 2.24
N VAL A 751 -23.70 -24.77 1.31
CA VAL A 751 -22.98 -25.06 0.05
C VAL A 751 -21.48 -24.93 0.31
N LYS A 752 -20.85 -26.06 0.59
CA LYS A 752 -19.42 -26.16 0.91
C LYS A 752 -18.55 -26.01 -0.35
N GLN A 753 -17.50 -25.21 -0.23
CA GLN A 753 -16.49 -24.94 -1.26
C GLN A 753 -15.11 -24.86 -0.59
N GLY A 754 -14.04 -25.31 -1.26
CA GLY A 754 -12.70 -25.45 -0.67
C GLY A 754 -12.56 -26.68 0.25
N THR A 755 -11.44 -26.75 0.97
CA THR A 755 -11.11 -27.87 1.86
C THR A 755 -11.44 -27.53 3.32
N GLN A 756 -12.21 -28.40 4.00
CA GLN A 756 -12.48 -28.19 5.42
C GLN A 756 -11.25 -28.53 6.28
N VAL A 757 -10.94 -27.69 7.26
CA VAL A 757 -9.84 -27.87 8.22
C VAL A 757 -10.35 -27.92 9.66
N THR A 758 -9.49 -28.36 10.58
CA THR A 758 -9.75 -28.32 12.03
C THR A 758 -8.87 -27.27 12.72
N ASP A 759 -9.25 -26.85 13.94
CA ASP A 759 -8.39 -26.00 14.78
C ASP A 759 -6.99 -26.61 15.01
N GLU A 760 -6.88 -27.94 15.08
CA GLU A 760 -5.58 -28.63 15.21
C GLU A 760 -4.70 -28.44 13.96
N GLN A 761 -5.28 -28.45 12.75
CA GLN A 761 -4.56 -28.22 11.50
C GLN A 761 -4.16 -26.75 11.33
N LEU A 762 -5.00 -25.82 11.81
CA LEU A 762 -4.66 -24.39 11.87
C LEU A 762 -3.54 -24.11 12.87
N ALA A 763 -3.48 -24.86 13.98
CA ALA A 763 -2.52 -24.67 15.07
C ALA A 763 -1.13 -25.32 14.86
N ASN A 764 -0.96 -26.18 13.85
CA ASN A 764 0.23 -27.02 13.73
C ASN A 764 1.13 -26.70 12.51
N GLY A 765 0.93 -25.55 11.85
CA GLY A 765 1.70 -25.15 10.66
C GLY A 765 1.17 -25.69 9.33
N THR A 766 0.39 -26.78 9.33
CA THR A 766 0.00 -27.48 8.09
C THR A 766 -0.73 -26.56 7.11
N ILE A 767 -1.67 -25.75 7.58
CA ILE A 767 -2.46 -24.88 6.70
C ILE A 767 -1.65 -23.65 6.24
N ALA A 768 -0.76 -23.12 7.07
CA ALA A 768 0.16 -22.05 6.65
C ALA A 768 1.10 -22.53 5.52
N THR A 769 1.70 -23.72 5.66
CA THR A 769 2.52 -24.34 4.60
C THR A 769 1.71 -24.62 3.35
N ALA A 770 0.46 -25.10 3.48
CA ALA A 770 -0.37 -25.40 2.32
C ALA A 770 -0.81 -24.12 1.57
N LEU A 771 -1.21 -23.07 2.28
CA LEU A 771 -1.51 -21.75 1.70
C LEU A 771 -0.26 -21.11 1.06
N GLN A 772 0.90 -21.24 1.70
CA GLN A 772 2.17 -20.77 1.15
C GLN A 772 2.51 -21.48 -0.17
N ALA A 773 2.28 -22.79 -0.26
CA ALA A 773 2.69 -23.63 -1.39
C ALA A 773 4.20 -23.52 -1.69
N ASP A 774 4.66 -24.03 -2.84
CA ASP A 774 6.06 -23.95 -3.26
C ASP A 774 6.42 -22.57 -3.86
N ARG A 775 5.97 -21.48 -3.23
CA ARG A 775 6.25 -20.09 -3.65
C ARG A 775 7.52 -19.54 -3.02
N ASP A 776 8.35 -18.87 -3.83
CA ASP A 776 9.57 -18.19 -3.38
C ASP A 776 9.29 -16.95 -2.51
N GLU A 777 8.26 -16.16 -2.84
CA GLU A 777 7.78 -15.10 -1.95
C GLU A 777 7.07 -15.73 -0.74
N THR A 778 7.59 -15.52 0.47
CA THR A 778 6.90 -15.88 1.70
C THR A 778 5.68 -14.98 1.87
N VAL A 779 4.48 -15.47 1.57
CA VAL A 779 3.20 -14.76 1.69
C VAL A 779 2.41 -15.23 2.91
N TRP A 780 2.45 -16.52 3.26
CA TRP A 780 1.81 -17.07 4.46
C TRP A 780 2.83 -17.64 5.44
N VAL A 781 2.62 -17.34 6.71
CA VAL A 781 3.38 -17.88 7.85
C VAL A 781 2.44 -18.40 8.92
N GLN A 782 2.95 -19.26 9.80
CA GLN A 782 2.24 -19.65 11.00
C GLN A 782 2.49 -18.58 12.07
N ASP A 783 1.45 -17.91 12.56
CA ASP A 783 1.57 -17.02 13.71
C ASP A 783 1.85 -17.84 14.98
N GLU A 784 2.98 -17.57 15.62
CA GLU A 784 3.38 -18.19 16.88
C GLU A 784 2.49 -17.76 18.06
N LYS A 785 1.81 -16.60 17.98
CA LYS A 785 0.96 -16.06 19.05
C LYS A 785 -0.43 -16.69 19.07
N THR A 786 -1.18 -16.57 17.98
CA THR A 786 -2.55 -17.11 17.88
C THR A 786 -2.56 -18.60 17.55
N GLY A 787 -1.45 -19.14 17.04
CA GLY A 787 -1.45 -20.49 16.48
C GLY A 787 -2.38 -20.59 15.27
N ARG A 788 -2.34 -19.62 14.35
CA ARG A 788 -3.12 -19.63 13.11
C ARG A 788 -2.29 -19.15 11.90
N PRO A 789 -2.66 -19.51 10.66
CA PRO A 789 -2.04 -18.93 9.48
C PRO A 789 -2.32 -17.42 9.40
N ILE A 790 -1.30 -16.64 9.10
CA ILE A 790 -1.37 -15.19 8.84
C ILE A 790 -0.50 -14.85 7.63
N GLN A 791 -0.74 -13.70 7.01
CA GLN A 791 0.08 -13.25 5.89
C GLN A 791 1.31 -12.48 6.38
N SER A 792 2.45 -12.74 5.75
CA SER A 792 3.77 -12.22 6.12
C SER A 792 3.84 -10.69 6.15
N ILE A 793 3.05 -10.01 5.30
CA ILE A 793 3.02 -8.55 5.23
C ILE A 793 2.32 -7.92 6.44
N PHE A 794 1.29 -8.57 7.00
CA PHE A 794 0.70 -8.21 8.30
C PHE A 794 1.53 -8.76 9.48
N TYR A 795 2.38 -9.75 9.22
CA TYR A 795 3.40 -10.23 10.16
C TYR A 795 4.63 -9.30 10.22
N ARG A 796 4.56 -8.05 9.70
CA ARG A 796 5.74 -7.19 9.51
C ARG A 796 6.63 -7.08 10.74
N TYR A 797 6.04 -7.10 11.93
CA TYR A 797 6.71 -7.50 13.18
C TYR A 797 5.87 -8.44 14.08
N GLY A 798 4.61 -8.74 13.74
CA GLY A 798 3.70 -9.51 14.60
C GLY A 798 3.39 -8.85 15.95
N LEU A 799 3.80 -7.60 16.17
CA LEU A 799 3.64 -6.87 17.43
C LEU A 799 2.30 -6.14 17.50
N SER A 800 1.45 -6.53 18.46
CA SER A 800 0.26 -5.78 18.85
C SER A 800 0.65 -4.50 19.60
N LYS A 801 -0.08 -3.41 19.38
CA LYS A 801 -0.01 -2.19 20.21
C LYS A 801 -1.07 -2.25 21.34
N ASP A 802 -0.88 -1.47 22.41
CA ASP A 802 -1.98 -1.11 23.32
C ASP A 802 -2.67 0.20 22.90
N GLU A 803 -3.67 0.63 23.68
CA GLU A 803 -4.45 1.87 23.46
C GLU A 803 -3.58 3.14 23.49
N GLU A 804 -2.37 3.09 24.08
CA GLU A 804 -1.40 4.18 24.12
C GLU A 804 -0.38 4.10 22.96
N GLY A 805 -0.50 3.12 22.06
CA GLY A 805 0.40 2.90 20.94
C GLY A 805 1.71 2.19 21.28
N TYR A 806 1.87 1.62 22.48
CA TYR A 806 3.08 0.86 22.84
C TYR A 806 3.01 -0.56 22.27
N TYR A 807 4.08 -0.98 21.57
CA TYR A 807 4.23 -2.36 21.11
C TYR A 807 4.42 -3.32 22.29
N LEU A 808 3.63 -4.39 22.31
CA LEU A 808 3.59 -5.37 23.40
C LEU A 808 4.48 -6.58 23.11
N LEU A 809 5.47 -6.81 23.98
CA LEU A 809 6.47 -7.86 23.83
C LEU A 809 6.25 -8.97 24.87
N ALA A 810 5.93 -10.18 24.41
CA ALA A 810 5.66 -11.34 25.27
C ALA A 810 6.64 -12.51 25.05
N SER A 811 7.52 -12.43 24.06
CA SER A 811 8.36 -13.55 23.60
C SER A 811 9.69 -13.11 22.99
N ALA A 812 10.58 -14.08 22.76
CA ALA A 812 11.84 -13.83 22.05
C ALA A 812 11.63 -13.45 20.58
N ALA A 813 10.53 -13.91 19.96
CA ALA A 813 10.15 -13.48 18.61
C ALA A 813 9.79 -11.98 18.61
N ASP A 814 9.00 -11.54 19.59
CA ASP A 814 8.63 -10.12 19.75
C ASP A 814 9.84 -9.21 19.93
N TRP A 815 10.81 -9.64 20.76
CA TRP A 815 12.03 -8.87 20.97
C TRP A 815 12.84 -8.68 19.67
N LYS A 816 12.95 -9.74 18.86
CA LYS A 816 13.64 -9.64 17.55
C LYS A 816 12.89 -8.74 16.60
N ALA A 817 11.58 -8.89 16.52
CA ALA A 817 10.74 -8.09 15.67
C ALA A 817 10.79 -6.61 16.07
N PHE A 818 10.81 -6.30 17.38
CA PHE A 818 11.00 -4.94 17.88
C PHE A 818 12.38 -4.35 17.53
N ALA A 819 13.44 -5.15 17.59
CA ALA A 819 14.77 -4.72 17.18
C ALA A 819 14.89 -4.43 15.67
N GLU A 820 14.15 -5.17 14.84
CA GLU A 820 14.04 -4.89 13.40
C GLU A 820 13.16 -3.66 13.11
N LEU A 821 12.05 -3.47 13.83
CA LEU A 821 11.20 -2.27 13.78
C LEU A 821 11.98 -0.99 14.08
N VAL A 822 12.87 -1.02 15.07
CA VAL A 822 13.67 0.15 15.46
C VAL A 822 14.62 0.65 14.35
N LYS A 823 14.86 -0.14 13.29
CA LYS A 823 15.63 0.31 12.11
C LYS A 823 14.84 1.28 11.23
N THR A 824 13.53 1.07 11.10
CA THR A 824 12.63 1.91 10.29
C THR A 824 11.89 2.94 11.14
N THR A 825 11.61 2.61 12.40
CA THR A 825 10.88 3.44 13.38
C THR A 825 11.68 3.57 14.68
N PRO A 826 12.78 4.35 14.73
CA PRO A 826 13.65 4.45 15.90
C PRO A 826 12.96 4.93 17.19
N THR A 827 11.85 5.66 17.06
CA THR A 827 11.03 6.22 18.14
C THR A 827 9.99 5.25 18.71
N ALA A 828 9.92 4.00 18.24
CA ALA A 828 8.91 3.04 18.65
C ALA A 828 8.87 2.81 20.18
N ASN A 829 7.72 3.02 20.80
CA ASN A 829 7.50 2.78 22.23
C ASN A 829 7.14 1.31 22.48
N ALA A 830 7.64 0.66 23.54
CA ALA A 830 7.33 -0.74 23.82
C ALA A 830 7.17 -1.08 25.31
N LYS A 831 6.33 -2.08 25.59
CA LYS A 831 6.06 -2.64 26.92
C LYS A 831 6.31 -4.15 26.90
N MET A 832 7.07 -4.69 27.84
CA MET A 832 7.10 -6.13 28.06
C MET A 832 5.85 -6.57 28.84
N THR A 833 5.20 -7.65 28.40
CA THR A 833 4.00 -8.22 29.04
C THR A 833 4.24 -9.63 29.59
N ALA A 834 5.44 -10.16 29.41
CA ALA A 834 5.92 -11.42 29.98
C ALA A 834 7.44 -11.39 30.14
N ASP A 835 7.98 -12.32 30.94
CA ASP A 835 9.42 -12.57 30.99
C ASP A 835 9.87 -13.19 29.65
N ILE A 836 10.94 -12.65 29.06
CA ILE A 836 11.48 -13.04 27.75
C ILE A 836 12.86 -13.69 27.95
N ASP A 837 13.08 -14.86 27.36
CA ASP A 837 14.39 -15.51 27.29
C ASP A 837 14.81 -15.65 25.83
N LEU A 838 15.91 -15.01 25.45
CA LEU A 838 16.44 -15.04 24.08
C LEU A 838 17.20 -16.34 23.76
N GLY A 839 17.50 -17.18 24.75
CA GLY A 839 18.32 -18.37 24.56
C GLY A 839 19.72 -18.02 24.04
N ASP A 840 20.10 -18.59 22.89
CA ASP A 840 21.37 -18.29 22.20
C ASP A 840 21.25 -17.12 21.18
N ASP A 841 20.10 -16.46 21.08
CA ASP A 841 19.89 -15.39 20.10
C ASP A 841 20.68 -14.11 20.45
N GLN A 842 21.22 -13.47 19.42
CA GLN A 842 22.18 -12.37 19.51
C GLN A 842 21.56 -10.99 19.22
N THR A 843 20.23 -10.90 19.20
CA THR A 843 19.52 -9.69 18.80
C THR A 843 19.49 -8.63 19.89
N MET A 844 19.95 -7.42 19.51
CA MET A 844 19.98 -6.23 20.35
C MET A 844 19.19 -5.12 19.65
N VAL A 845 18.50 -4.29 20.43
CA VAL A 845 17.73 -3.14 19.96
C VAL A 845 18.68 -1.96 19.68
N GLY A 846 18.48 -1.30 18.54
CA GLY A 846 19.26 -0.15 18.09
C GLY A 846 20.68 -0.49 17.60
N SER A 847 21.26 0.38 16.77
CA SER A 847 22.61 0.27 16.22
C SER A 847 23.28 1.66 16.10
N LEU A 848 24.53 1.73 15.63
CA LEU A 848 25.20 3.01 15.35
C LEU A 848 24.53 3.82 14.21
N GLU A 849 23.83 3.12 13.31
CA GLU A 849 23.13 3.68 12.16
C GLU A 849 21.67 4.03 12.52
N TYR A 850 21.03 3.19 13.33
CA TYR A 850 19.65 3.31 13.80
C TYR A 850 19.60 3.25 15.34
N PRO A 851 20.07 4.29 16.07
CA PRO A 851 20.02 4.32 17.53
C PRO A 851 18.56 4.36 18.02
N TYR A 852 18.27 3.68 19.14
CA TYR A 852 16.92 3.66 19.70
C TYR A 852 16.57 4.98 20.41
N HIS A 853 15.39 5.54 20.11
CA HIS A 853 14.88 6.82 20.62
C HIS A 853 13.54 6.71 21.39
N GLY A 854 12.96 5.51 21.51
CA GLY A 854 11.64 5.35 22.11
C GLY A 854 11.62 5.26 23.64
N ASN A 855 10.42 5.11 24.19
CA ASN A 855 10.18 4.77 25.59
C ASN A 855 9.94 3.27 25.73
N PHE A 856 10.79 2.61 26.52
CA PHE A 856 10.68 1.19 26.84
C PHE A 856 10.31 0.97 28.31
N ASP A 857 9.29 0.16 28.56
CA ASP A 857 8.83 -0.21 29.89
C ASP A 857 8.87 -1.73 30.07
N GLY A 858 9.74 -2.22 30.95
CA GLY A 858 9.79 -3.64 31.28
C GLY A 858 8.56 -4.13 32.06
N LEU A 859 7.76 -3.24 32.66
CA LEU A 859 6.67 -3.59 33.59
C LEU A 859 7.07 -4.59 34.70
N GLY A 860 8.36 -4.61 35.05
CA GLY A 860 8.97 -5.56 35.98
C GLY A 860 9.46 -6.86 35.33
N HIS A 861 9.17 -7.15 34.07
CA HIS A 861 9.55 -8.41 33.46
C HIS A 861 11.06 -8.58 33.31
N THR A 862 11.46 -9.85 33.30
CA THR A 862 12.86 -10.27 33.13
C THR A 862 13.15 -10.51 31.65
N LEU A 863 14.15 -9.83 31.12
CA LEU A 863 14.80 -10.18 29.86
C LEU A 863 16.08 -10.99 30.17
N THR A 864 16.09 -12.25 29.77
CA THR A 864 17.26 -13.13 29.86
C THR A 864 17.98 -13.15 28.51
N VAL A 865 19.27 -12.82 28.50
CA VAL A 865 20.08 -12.71 27.29
C VAL A 865 21.38 -13.53 27.40
N ASN A 866 21.89 -14.06 26.29
CA ASN A 866 23.24 -14.65 26.23
C ASN A 866 24.03 -14.06 25.06
N LEU A 867 24.27 -12.76 25.12
CA LEU A 867 24.93 -12.01 24.05
C LEU A 867 26.45 -12.26 24.10
N ASP A 868 27.04 -12.73 23.01
CA ASP A 868 28.47 -13.04 22.88
C ASP A 868 29.04 -12.56 21.54
N SER A 869 29.50 -11.30 21.50
CA SER A 869 30.05 -10.68 20.29
C SER A 869 31.53 -10.99 20.11
N TYR A 870 31.83 -12.05 19.35
CA TYR A 870 33.19 -12.51 19.07
C TYR A 870 33.85 -11.93 17.79
N TYR A 871 33.08 -11.40 16.82
CA TYR A 871 33.54 -11.40 15.41
C TYR A 871 33.45 -10.12 14.55
N THR A 872 32.95 -8.97 15.02
CA THR A 872 32.95 -7.73 14.19
C THR A 872 33.39 -6.50 14.96
N PHE A 873 34.25 -5.68 14.33
CA PHE A 873 34.66 -4.36 14.84
C PHE A 873 33.50 -3.33 14.78
N ASP A 874 32.51 -3.56 13.91
CA ASP A 874 31.43 -2.62 13.62
C ASP A 874 30.31 -2.60 14.68
N LYS A 875 30.23 -3.63 15.54
CA LYS A 875 29.29 -3.71 16.67
C LYS A 875 29.99 -3.35 17.99
N GLY A 876 30.26 -2.05 18.19
CA GLY A 876 31.10 -1.52 19.27
C GLY A 876 30.63 -1.77 20.72
N THR A 877 29.43 -2.32 20.92
CA THR A 877 28.81 -2.54 22.24
C THR A 877 28.02 -3.84 22.30
N VAL A 878 27.95 -4.44 23.49
CA VAL A 878 26.99 -5.50 23.82
C VAL A 878 26.11 -5.05 24.98
N ALA A 879 24.81 -4.92 24.70
CA ALA A 879 23.75 -4.56 25.65
C ALA A 879 22.40 -4.90 25.00
N PRO A 880 21.31 -5.13 25.75
CA PRO A 880 19.98 -5.31 25.17
C PRO A 880 19.59 -4.14 24.26
N PHE A 881 19.93 -2.90 24.66
CA PHE A 881 19.87 -1.71 23.81
C PHE A 881 21.30 -1.33 23.43
N SER A 882 21.78 -1.79 22.25
CA SER A 882 23.19 -1.67 21.88
C SER A 882 23.62 -0.22 21.64
N CYS A 883 22.71 0.60 21.13
CA CYS A 883 22.88 2.03 20.88
C CYS A 883 21.57 2.78 21.13
N VAL A 884 21.62 3.88 21.88
CA VAL A 884 20.46 4.70 22.27
C VAL A 884 20.74 6.18 22.08
N LYS A 885 19.69 6.96 21.80
CA LYS A 885 19.73 8.41 21.72
C LYS A 885 18.37 8.98 22.09
N ASP A 886 18.31 9.84 23.09
CA ASP A 886 17.09 10.51 23.56
C ASP A 886 15.99 9.52 24.02
N ALA A 887 16.40 8.40 24.61
CA ALA A 887 15.53 7.29 25.00
C ALA A 887 15.26 7.22 26.52
N THR A 888 14.14 6.57 26.87
CA THR A 888 13.79 6.24 28.27
C THR A 888 13.61 4.73 28.40
N ILE A 889 14.27 4.09 29.36
CA ILE A 889 14.14 2.64 29.62
C ILE A 889 13.86 2.44 31.12
N LYS A 890 12.71 1.88 31.47
CA LYS A 890 12.31 1.72 32.88
C LYS A 890 11.79 0.32 33.22
N ASN A 891 11.74 0.00 34.51
CA ASN A 891 11.12 -1.22 35.08
C ASN A 891 11.64 -2.55 34.50
N LEU A 892 12.86 -2.60 33.93
CA LEU A 892 13.40 -3.78 33.26
C LEU A 892 14.37 -4.55 34.17
N HIS A 893 14.20 -5.87 34.29
CA HIS A 893 15.22 -6.75 34.86
C HIS A 893 16.02 -7.44 33.74
N VAL A 894 17.34 -7.32 33.72
CA VAL A 894 18.21 -8.03 32.77
C VAL A 894 19.04 -9.11 33.48
N ALA A 895 18.91 -10.34 32.97
CA ALA A 895 19.57 -11.54 33.48
C ALA A 895 20.34 -12.28 32.36
N GLY A 896 21.09 -13.32 32.72
CA GLY A 896 21.88 -14.13 31.79
C GLY A 896 23.33 -13.68 31.69
N SER A 897 23.88 -13.57 30.48
CA SER A 897 25.27 -13.17 30.24
C SER A 897 25.47 -12.22 29.06
N LEU A 898 26.40 -11.26 29.23
CA LEU A 898 26.82 -10.29 28.23
C LEU A 898 28.34 -10.33 28.08
N LYS A 899 28.81 -10.76 26.91
CA LYS A 899 30.21 -10.99 26.60
C LYS A 899 30.61 -10.25 25.33
N GLN A 900 31.75 -9.57 25.40
CA GLN A 900 32.32 -8.80 24.30
C GLN A 900 33.84 -8.97 24.31
N GLN A 901 34.48 -9.08 23.16
CA GLN A 901 35.94 -9.16 23.10
C GLN A 901 36.60 -7.78 23.13
N TYR A 902 36.05 -6.80 22.41
CA TYR A 902 36.81 -5.63 21.98
C TYR A 902 36.54 -4.38 22.83
N CYS A 903 35.33 -3.82 22.71
CA CYS A 903 35.07 -2.44 23.12
C CYS A 903 34.32 -2.32 24.45
N ALA A 904 33.02 -2.63 24.49
CA ALA A 904 32.18 -2.22 25.62
C ALA A 904 30.99 -3.15 25.88
N ALA A 905 30.56 -3.22 27.14
CA ALA A 905 29.30 -3.86 27.52
C ALA A 905 28.50 -3.01 28.52
N GLY A 906 27.17 -3.09 28.42
CA GLY A 906 26.21 -2.41 29.30
C GLY A 906 25.08 -3.34 29.68
N GLY A 907 24.68 -3.38 30.95
CA GLY A 907 23.61 -4.29 31.41
C GLY A 907 22.24 -4.01 30.79
N VAL A 908 21.94 -2.74 30.47
CA VAL A 908 20.74 -2.26 29.79
C VAL A 908 21.12 -1.54 28.50
N ALA A 909 21.99 -0.52 28.59
CA ALA A 909 22.33 0.35 27.45
C ALA A 909 23.83 0.34 27.12
N GLY A 910 24.16 0.22 25.82
CA GLY A 910 25.53 0.19 25.31
C GLY A 910 26.10 1.58 25.06
N ASN A 911 26.02 2.03 23.81
CA ASN A 911 26.52 3.32 23.34
C ASN A 911 25.41 4.37 23.46
N ILE A 912 25.75 5.57 23.93
CA ILE A 912 24.79 6.64 24.20
C ILE A 912 25.14 7.84 23.31
N GLN A 913 24.26 8.12 22.35
CA GLN A 913 24.39 9.17 21.34
C GLN A 913 23.43 10.37 21.54
N GLY A 914 22.76 10.43 22.69
CA GLY A 914 21.84 11.51 23.08
C GLY A 914 21.56 11.47 24.57
N ASN A 915 20.44 12.05 25.00
CA ASN A 915 20.00 11.90 26.38
C ASN A 915 19.59 10.44 26.68
N LEU A 916 19.67 10.04 27.94
CA LEU A 916 19.23 8.71 28.37
C LEU A 916 18.67 8.78 29.78
N THR A 917 17.45 8.28 29.98
CA THR A 917 16.91 8.01 31.31
C THR A 917 16.78 6.51 31.51
N VAL A 918 17.40 5.96 32.56
CA VAL A 918 17.19 4.57 33.01
C VAL A 918 16.68 4.57 34.45
N SER A 919 15.45 4.11 34.67
CA SER A 919 14.81 4.17 36.00
C SER A 919 14.17 2.86 36.45
N GLN A 920 14.28 2.53 37.73
CA GLN A 920 13.70 1.29 38.30
C GLN A 920 14.15 0.01 37.57
N CYS A 921 15.38 -0.03 37.07
CA CYS A 921 15.93 -1.21 36.37
C CYS A 921 16.85 -2.04 37.29
N TRP A 922 16.85 -3.35 37.09
CA TRP A 922 17.69 -4.30 37.82
C TRP A 922 18.56 -5.09 36.84
N VAL A 923 19.85 -5.22 37.11
CA VAL A 923 20.73 -6.11 36.34
C VAL A 923 21.38 -7.14 37.27
N SER A 924 21.13 -8.42 36.99
CA SER A 924 21.71 -9.57 37.69
C SER A 924 22.66 -10.40 36.81
N ALA A 925 22.81 -10.01 35.53
CA ALA A 925 23.60 -10.74 34.54
C ALA A 925 25.12 -10.79 34.82
N TYR A 926 25.78 -11.81 34.27
CA TYR A 926 27.24 -11.88 34.20
C TYR A 926 27.76 -11.03 33.04
N ILE A 927 28.62 -10.05 33.31
CA ILE A 927 29.17 -9.14 32.29
C ILE A 927 30.69 -9.31 32.15
N TYR A 928 31.15 -9.54 30.93
CA TYR A 928 32.55 -9.78 30.62
C TYR A 928 32.99 -9.00 29.38
N VAL A 929 34.10 -8.27 29.49
CA VAL A 929 34.81 -7.73 28.33
C VAL A 929 36.29 -8.09 28.44
N GLN A 930 36.85 -8.63 27.36
CA GLN A 930 38.25 -9.08 27.33
C GLN A 930 39.23 -7.90 27.14
N GLY A 931 38.91 -6.98 26.23
CA GLY A 931 39.80 -5.90 25.78
C GLY A 931 40.87 -6.40 24.81
N TYR A 932 41.19 -5.61 23.77
CA TYR A 932 42.17 -5.99 22.75
C TYR A 932 43.15 -4.86 22.39
N GLY A 933 44.45 -5.16 22.49
CA GLY A 933 45.51 -4.22 22.16
C GLY A 933 45.51 -2.98 23.06
N ASN A 934 45.40 -1.79 22.45
CA ASN A 934 45.32 -0.51 23.17
C ASN A 934 43.88 -0.18 23.62
N TYR A 935 42.85 -0.89 23.14
CA TYR A 935 41.46 -0.69 23.54
C TYR A 935 41.22 -1.42 24.86
N GLN A 936 41.36 -0.68 25.96
CA GLN A 936 41.07 -1.16 27.30
C GLN A 936 39.56 -1.13 27.51
N GLY A 937 38.91 -2.25 27.17
CA GLY A 937 37.46 -2.40 27.12
C GLY A 937 36.75 -2.03 28.43
N THR A 938 35.45 -1.74 28.33
CA THR A 938 34.72 -1.00 29.37
C THR A 938 33.39 -1.66 29.76
N ILE A 939 33.05 -1.73 31.06
CA ILE A 939 31.76 -2.26 31.54
C ILE A 939 31.02 -1.22 32.39
N GLY A 940 29.74 -1.01 32.07
CA GLY A 940 28.78 -0.43 33.00
C GLY A 940 27.74 -1.46 33.39
N GLY A 941 27.49 -1.65 34.68
CA GLY A 941 26.51 -2.65 35.14
C GLY A 941 25.06 -2.32 34.75
N ILE A 942 24.74 -1.04 34.46
CA ILE A 942 23.48 -0.60 33.86
C ILE A 942 23.73 0.00 32.46
N ALA A 943 24.63 0.96 32.32
CA ALA A 943 24.87 1.67 31.05
C ALA A 943 26.37 1.86 30.76
N SER A 944 26.80 1.64 29.51
CA SER A 944 28.23 1.57 29.19
C SER A 944 28.90 2.95 29.05
N TYR A 945 28.75 3.64 27.92
CA TYR A 945 29.49 4.88 27.68
C TYR A 945 28.81 5.93 26.79
N CYS A 946 29.24 7.18 26.98
CA CYS A 946 28.93 8.34 26.14
C CYS A 946 30.24 9.12 25.88
N ASP A 947 30.85 8.94 24.70
CA ASP A 947 32.21 9.45 24.37
C ASP A 947 32.39 9.82 22.87
N ASP A 948 31.30 9.95 22.11
CA ASP A 948 31.38 10.37 20.71
C ASP A 948 31.59 11.91 20.64
N PRO A 949 32.61 12.42 19.92
CA PRO A 949 32.89 13.87 19.82
C PRO A 949 31.80 14.68 19.10
N ASN A 950 30.87 14.02 18.41
CA ASN A 950 29.70 14.63 17.78
C ASN A 950 28.49 14.71 18.74
N VAL A 951 28.55 13.98 19.87
CA VAL A 951 27.48 13.86 20.87
C VAL A 951 27.80 14.77 22.05
N ARG A 952 26.97 15.81 22.25
CA ARG A 952 27.29 16.95 23.12
C ARG A 952 26.12 17.36 24.00
N ASN A 953 26.44 17.81 25.21
CA ASN A 953 25.49 18.27 26.23
C ASN A 953 24.43 17.23 26.63
N CYS A 954 24.73 15.94 26.52
CA CYS A 954 23.80 14.87 26.87
C CYS A 954 23.67 14.71 28.38
N GLU A 955 22.44 14.67 28.88
CA GLU A 955 22.12 14.30 30.26
C GLU A 955 21.76 12.81 30.35
N ILE A 956 22.49 12.10 31.20
CA ILE A 956 22.32 10.65 31.41
C ILE A 956 21.87 10.45 32.85
N VAL A 957 20.57 10.23 33.04
CA VAL A 957 19.97 10.01 34.36
C VAL A 957 19.82 8.51 34.59
N ILE A 958 20.44 7.98 35.64
CA ILE A 958 20.23 6.60 36.08
C ILE A 958 19.77 6.65 37.53
N GLU A 959 18.50 6.32 37.76
CA GLU A 959 17.88 6.45 39.07
C GLU A 959 17.13 5.20 39.51
N ASP A 960 17.13 4.93 40.81
CA ASP A 960 16.45 3.75 41.38
C ASP A 960 16.89 2.43 40.71
N CYS A 961 18.17 2.29 40.37
CA CYS A 961 18.67 1.08 39.69
C CYS A 961 19.43 0.15 40.64
N ILE A 962 19.29 -1.17 40.44
CA ILE A 962 20.04 -2.22 41.16
C ILE A 962 21.04 -2.88 40.22
N PHE A 963 22.32 -2.95 40.61
CA PHE A 963 23.26 -3.92 40.06
C PHE A 963 23.57 -5.00 41.10
N SER A 964 23.27 -6.26 40.76
CA SER A 964 23.55 -7.44 41.57
C SER A 964 24.27 -8.56 40.80
N GLY A 965 24.72 -8.27 39.57
CA GLY A 965 25.40 -9.21 38.71
C GLY A 965 26.87 -9.44 39.08
N GLU A 966 27.58 -10.13 38.19
CA GLU A 966 29.00 -10.45 38.33
C GLU A 966 29.81 -9.85 37.17
N PHE A 967 30.97 -9.25 37.46
CA PHE A 967 31.95 -8.88 36.43
C PHE A 967 33.03 -9.96 36.27
N GLY A 968 33.38 -10.33 35.04
CA GLY A 968 34.30 -11.46 34.79
C GLY A 968 35.80 -11.16 34.95
N THR A 969 36.33 -10.06 34.41
CA THR A 969 37.77 -9.72 34.50
C THR A 969 38.02 -8.23 34.76
N GLY A 970 39.17 -7.93 35.37
CA GLY A 970 39.53 -6.57 35.78
C GLY A 970 39.82 -5.65 34.59
N ILE A 971 38.85 -4.81 34.25
CA ILE A 971 38.90 -3.81 33.19
C ILE A 971 38.23 -2.49 33.65
N HIS A 972 38.27 -1.48 32.78
CA HIS A 972 37.77 -0.12 33.03
C HIS A 972 36.25 -0.03 33.22
N SER A 973 35.78 0.03 34.46
CA SER A 973 34.35 -0.21 34.71
C SER A 973 33.77 0.63 35.85
N GLY A 974 32.45 0.73 35.87
CA GLY A 974 31.64 1.15 37.02
C GLY A 974 30.41 0.26 37.19
N SER A 975 29.95 0.05 38.43
CA SER A 975 28.83 -0.88 38.68
C SER A 975 27.49 -0.40 38.12
N ILE A 976 27.34 0.89 37.83
CA ILE A 976 26.12 1.45 37.24
C ILE A 976 26.44 2.04 35.86
N MET A 977 27.32 3.03 35.79
CA MET A 977 27.74 3.67 34.54
C MET A 977 29.23 3.40 34.31
N SER A 978 29.72 3.20 33.08
CA SER A 978 31.18 3.18 32.89
C SER A 978 31.75 4.59 32.70
N HIS A 979 31.62 5.17 31.50
CA HIS A 979 32.33 6.40 31.14
C HIS A 979 31.42 7.44 30.47
N VAL A 980 31.53 8.70 30.89
CA VAL A 980 30.87 9.84 30.24
C VAL A 980 31.92 10.91 30.01
N ASN A 981 32.06 11.38 28.78
CA ASN A 981 33.02 12.43 28.44
C ASN A 981 32.40 13.82 28.57
N GLY A 982 32.70 14.48 29.69
CA GLY A 982 32.26 15.85 29.99
C GLY A 982 33.06 16.94 29.26
N GLU A 983 34.13 16.63 28.53
CA GLU A 983 34.77 17.62 27.62
C GLU A 983 33.82 18.03 26.48
N TYR A 984 32.84 17.19 26.18
CA TYR A 984 31.76 17.45 25.21
C TYR A 984 30.49 18.03 25.87
N GLY A 985 30.53 18.32 27.17
CA GLY A 985 29.39 18.82 27.96
C GLY A 985 28.47 17.72 28.51
N ASN A 986 28.76 16.44 28.24
CA ASN A 986 27.91 15.31 28.66
C ASN A 986 28.04 15.09 30.19
N HIS A 987 26.94 14.75 30.86
CA HIS A 987 26.88 14.61 32.32
C HIS A 987 26.04 13.40 32.75
N ALA A 988 26.55 12.59 33.69
CA ALA A 988 25.78 11.49 34.29
C ALA A 988 25.30 11.83 35.71
N ILE A 989 24.04 11.55 36.00
CA ILE A 989 23.44 11.72 37.32
C ILE A 989 22.97 10.36 37.82
N LEU A 990 23.59 9.86 38.90
CA LEU A 990 23.22 8.61 39.55
C LEU A 990 22.46 8.92 40.84
N ARG A 991 21.20 8.48 40.95
CA ARG A 991 20.36 8.71 42.15
C ARG A 991 19.79 7.42 42.71
N ASN A 992 19.76 7.26 44.04
CA ASN A 992 19.08 6.14 44.70
C ASN A 992 19.52 4.74 44.16
N CYS A 993 20.75 4.58 43.67
CA CYS A 993 21.20 3.31 43.07
C CYS A 993 21.82 2.38 44.12
N LEU A 994 21.61 1.08 43.97
CA LEU A 994 22.13 0.04 44.84
C LEU A 994 23.08 -0.91 44.09
N ASN A 995 24.32 -1.03 44.56
CA ASN A 995 25.30 -2.00 44.08
C ASN A 995 25.53 -3.10 45.11
N ILE A 996 25.05 -4.32 44.83
CA ILE A 996 25.31 -5.53 45.63
C ILE A 996 26.03 -6.63 44.83
N GLY A 997 26.57 -6.28 43.65
CA GLY A 997 27.23 -7.21 42.75
C GLY A 997 28.57 -7.78 43.24
N THR A 998 29.06 -8.76 42.47
CA THR A 998 30.37 -9.38 42.65
C THR A 998 31.35 -8.87 41.59
N PHE A 999 32.59 -8.62 42.00
CA PHE A 999 33.59 -7.99 41.17
C PHE A 999 34.92 -8.73 41.24
N PRO A 1000 35.69 -8.79 40.14
CA PRO A 1000 37.06 -9.27 40.16
C PRO A 1000 37.96 -8.20 40.80
N SER A 1001 39.23 -8.54 41.03
CA SER A 1001 40.23 -7.55 41.43
C SER A 1001 40.25 -6.37 40.44
N ALA A 1002 39.97 -5.17 40.94
CA ALA A 1002 39.91 -3.97 40.10
C ALA A 1002 41.25 -3.70 39.39
N SER A 1003 41.18 -3.27 38.14
CA SER A 1003 42.33 -2.84 37.34
C SER A 1003 42.03 -1.47 36.70
N GLY A 1004 43.08 -0.69 36.42
CA GLY A 1004 42.94 0.62 35.78
C GLY A 1004 42.11 1.64 36.60
N ASN A 1005 41.45 2.55 35.89
CA ASN A 1005 40.73 3.70 36.48
C ASN A 1005 39.27 3.39 36.92
N SER A 1006 38.94 2.17 37.34
CA SER A 1006 37.57 1.75 37.66
C SER A 1006 37.01 2.40 38.95
N GLY A 1007 35.69 2.56 39.06
CA GLY A 1007 35.01 3.18 40.21
C GLY A 1007 33.80 2.40 40.71
N THR A 1008 33.42 2.58 41.98
CA THR A 1008 32.35 1.76 42.61
C THR A 1008 31.02 1.95 41.90
N PHE A 1009 30.74 3.13 41.35
CA PHE A 1009 29.52 3.45 40.60
C PHE A 1009 29.79 3.89 39.16
N ILE A 1010 30.79 4.77 38.97
CA ILE A 1010 31.20 5.32 37.67
C ILE A 1010 32.72 5.51 37.59
N ARG A 1011 33.33 5.19 36.45
CA ARG A 1011 34.78 5.25 36.25
C ARG A 1011 35.29 6.71 36.33
N PRO A 1012 36.11 7.11 37.33
CA PRO A 1012 36.61 8.48 37.40
C PRO A 1012 37.87 8.67 36.51
N ILE A 1013 37.67 9.25 35.33
CA ILE A 1013 38.75 9.73 34.46
C ILE A 1013 38.71 11.26 34.44
N GLN A 1014 39.86 11.89 34.19
CA GLN A 1014 39.90 13.29 33.76
C GLN A 1014 39.05 13.46 32.49
N GLY A 1015 38.18 14.47 32.48
CA GLY A 1015 37.17 14.69 31.43
C GLY A 1015 35.76 14.27 31.88
N ASN A 1016 35.59 13.28 32.77
CA ASN A 1016 34.25 12.89 33.22
C ASN A 1016 33.53 14.00 34.01
N SER A 1017 32.22 14.15 33.75
CA SER A 1017 31.31 14.98 34.53
C SER A 1017 30.17 14.10 35.07
N PHE A 1018 30.01 14.05 36.40
CA PHE A 1018 28.96 13.25 37.02
C PHE A 1018 28.56 13.73 38.42
N ALA A 1019 27.35 13.36 38.85
CA ALA A 1019 26.82 13.49 40.20
C ALA A 1019 26.37 12.12 40.73
N ILE A 1020 26.53 11.88 42.03
CA ILE A 1020 26.10 10.65 42.71
C ILE A 1020 25.38 11.07 43.99
N ASP A 1021 24.11 10.71 44.11
CA ASP A 1021 23.26 11.06 45.25
C ASP A 1021 22.50 9.84 45.76
N ASN A 1022 22.40 9.71 47.09
CA ASN A 1022 21.71 8.60 47.77
C ASN A 1022 22.08 7.16 47.30
N CYS A 1023 23.27 6.93 46.73
CA CYS A 1023 23.68 5.62 46.21
C CYS A 1023 24.45 4.78 47.25
N TYR A 1024 24.13 3.49 47.34
CA TYR A 1024 24.65 2.54 48.34
C TYR A 1024 25.31 1.31 47.73
N TYR A 1025 26.41 0.82 48.33
CA TYR A 1025 27.12 -0.36 47.85
C TYR A 1025 27.46 -1.37 48.96
N ARG A 1026 27.43 -2.68 48.67
CA ARG A 1026 27.94 -3.72 49.58
C ARG A 1026 29.46 -3.86 49.47
N ASN A 1027 29.92 -4.13 48.25
CA ASN A 1027 31.33 -4.31 47.90
C ASN A 1027 31.81 -3.10 47.11
N SER A 1028 32.91 -2.46 47.54
CA SER A 1028 33.57 -1.42 46.75
C SER A 1028 34.33 -2.03 45.57
N PHE A 1029 34.37 -1.33 44.44
CA PHE A 1029 35.11 -1.76 43.26
C PHE A 1029 35.89 -0.57 42.68
N GLY A 1030 37.22 -0.62 42.71
CA GLY A 1030 38.06 0.51 42.30
C GLY A 1030 37.91 1.72 43.23
N TYR A 1031 37.83 2.93 42.66
CA TYR A 1031 37.65 4.17 43.41
C TYR A 1031 36.29 4.23 44.12
N ILE A 1032 36.31 4.37 45.44
CA ILE A 1032 35.11 4.38 46.29
C ILE A 1032 34.23 5.61 46.00
N GLN A 1033 32.94 5.34 45.79
CA GLN A 1033 31.88 6.31 45.49
C GLN A 1033 30.60 5.84 46.20
N GLY A 1034 29.72 6.77 46.59
CA GLY A 1034 28.52 6.45 47.37
C GLY A 1034 28.83 6.00 48.80
N SER A 1035 27.84 5.40 49.48
CA SER A 1035 27.94 4.96 50.87
C SER A 1035 27.98 3.44 51.00
N GLN A 1036 28.85 2.89 51.86
CA GLN A 1036 28.86 1.45 52.09
C GLN A 1036 27.68 1.02 52.98
N ALA A 1037 26.97 -0.02 52.55
CA ALA A 1037 25.97 -0.73 53.32
C ALA A 1037 26.57 -2.02 53.92
N THR A 1038 26.29 -2.28 55.20
CA THR A 1038 26.61 -3.56 55.83
C THR A 1038 25.54 -4.61 55.54
N ASP A 1039 25.89 -5.89 55.63
CA ASP A 1039 24.96 -7.02 55.48
C ASP A 1039 23.75 -6.93 56.44
N SER A 1040 23.92 -6.33 57.64
CA SER A 1040 22.79 -6.04 58.54
C SER A 1040 21.86 -4.99 57.94
N GLN A 1041 22.38 -3.83 57.54
CA GLN A 1041 21.57 -2.72 57.00
C GLN A 1041 20.85 -3.09 55.69
N LEU A 1042 21.43 -4.00 54.91
CA LEU A 1042 20.79 -4.59 53.74
C LEU A 1042 19.64 -5.53 54.11
N SER A 1043 19.70 -6.23 55.25
CA SER A 1043 18.68 -7.21 55.66
C SER A 1043 17.60 -6.64 56.60
N ASP A 1044 17.88 -5.55 57.32
CA ASP A 1044 16.97 -4.97 58.32
C ASP A 1044 16.03 -3.86 57.81
N GLY A 1045 16.08 -3.53 56.51
CA GLY A 1045 15.24 -2.48 55.92
C GLY A 1045 15.82 -1.06 55.99
N THR A 1046 16.97 -0.85 56.64
CA THR A 1046 17.63 0.46 56.72
C THR A 1046 17.93 1.03 55.33
N ILE A 1047 18.54 0.22 54.45
CA ILE A 1047 18.92 0.70 53.11
C ILE A 1047 17.68 0.94 52.23
N ALA A 1048 16.67 0.05 52.26
CA ALA A 1048 15.41 0.27 51.54
C ALA A 1048 14.75 1.59 51.94
N THR A 1049 14.67 1.87 53.25
CA THR A 1049 14.09 3.12 53.77
C THR A 1049 14.89 4.36 53.33
N THR A 1050 16.21 4.23 53.19
CA THR A 1050 17.08 5.35 52.80
C THR A 1050 17.01 5.61 51.29
N LEU A 1051 17.00 4.57 50.47
CA LEU A 1051 16.79 4.65 49.01
C LEU A 1051 15.40 5.19 48.66
N GLN A 1052 14.37 4.86 49.46
CA GLN A 1052 13.04 5.43 49.34
C GLN A 1052 13.02 6.96 49.56
N ALA A 1053 13.97 7.51 50.33
CA ALA A 1053 14.18 8.94 50.56
C ALA A 1053 12.95 9.73 51.05
N GLY A 1054 11.97 9.06 51.68
CA GLY A 1054 10.72 9.67 52.13
C GLY A 1054 9.74 10.06 51.01
N ARG A 1055 9.92 9.54 49.79
CA ARG A 1055 8.98 9.73 48.67
C ARG A 1055 7.61 9.12 48.98
N THR A 1056 6.56 9.75 48.46
CA THR A 1056 5.16 9.35 48.66
C THR A 1056 4.75 8.12 47.85
N GLU A 1057 5.33 7.96 46.66
CA GLU A 1057 5.22 6.75 45.83
C GLU A 1057 6.25 5.73 46.29
N THR A 1058 5.82 4.49 46.57
CA THR A 1058 6.71 3.44 47.11
C THR A 1058 7.50 2.80 45.97
N VAL A 1059 8.80 3.13 45.88
CA VAL A 1059 9.71 2.58 44.87
C VAL A 1059 10.61 1.50 45.47
N TRP A 1060 11.07 1.68 46.70
CA TRP A 1060 11.93 0.72 47.40
C TRP A 1060 11.22 0.03 48.57
N VAL A 1061 11.40 -1.29 48.64
CA VAL A 1061 10.91 -2.15 49.72
C VAL A 1061 12.01 -3.07 50.22
N GLN A 1062 11.88 -3.54 51.46
CA GLN A 1062 12.72 -4.63 51.96
C GLN A 1062 12.09 -5.95 51.52
N ASP A 1063 12.78 -6.69 50.65
CA ASP A 1063 12.28 -7.98 50.17
C ASP A 1063 12.56 -9.07 51.21
N PRO A 1064 11.52 -9.74 51.76
CA PRO A 1064 11.70 -10.70 52.85
C PRO A 1064 12.29 -12.03 52.39
N ASP A 1065 12.15 -12.39 51.12
CA ASP A 1065 12.63 -13.66 50.57
C ASP A 1065 14.10 -13.55 50.13
N ARG A 1066 14.49 -12.40 49.58
CA ARG A 1066 15.87 -12.09 49.17
C ARG A 1066 16.73 -11.52 50.31
N ASN A 1067 16.08 -11.05 51.38
CA ASN A 1067 16.72 -10.44 52.55
C ASN A 1067 17.63 -9.24 52.18
N CYS A 1068 17.19 -8.46 51.18
CA CYS A 1068 17.87 -7.27 50.67
C CYS A 1068 16.84 -6.20 50.24
N PRO A 1069 17.27 -4.94 50.02
CA PRO A 1069 16.42 -3.92 49.41
C PRO A 1069 16.16 -4.28 47.94
N MET A 1070 14.91 -4.21 47.53
CA MET A 1070 14.47 -4.38 46.15
C MET A 1070 13.60 -3.21 45.72
N LEU A 1071 13.51 -2.99 44.42
CA LEU A 1071 12.47 -2.17 43.84
C LEU A 1071 11.14 -2.90 43.97
N LEU A 1072 10.07 -2.18 44.32
CA LEU A 1072 8.72 -2.73 44.53
C LEU A 1072 8.31 -3.59 43.33
N VAL A 1073 8.54 -3.08 42.11
CA VAL A 1073 8.19 -3.78 40.86
C VAL A 1073 8.77 -5.19 40.79
N PHE A 1074 9.97 -5.47 41.34
CA PHE A 1074 10.63 -6.80 41.34
C PHE A 1074 10.49 -7.60 42.65
N SER A 1075 9.85 -7.04 43.68
CA SER A 1075 9.76 -7.68 44.99
C SER A 1075 8.65 -8.72 45.06
N THR A 1076 8.82 -9.76 45.90
CA THR A 1076 7.73 -10.67 46.26
C THR A 1076 6.69 -10.04 47.18
N SER A 1077 6.91 -8.79 47.62
CA SER A 1077 6.00 -8.00 48.45
C SER A 1077 5.06 -7.06 47.66
N ASP A 1078 5.08 -7.11 46.33
CA ASP A 1078 4.16 -6.37 45.45
C ASP A 1078 2.68 -6.67 45.81
N PRO A 1079 1.90 -5.67 46.28
CA PRO A 1079 0.53 -5.87 46.71
C PRO A 1079 -0.49 -5.97 45.55
N ASP A 1080 -0.13 -5.52 44.34
CA ASP A 1080 -1.06 -5.46 43.20
C ASP A 1080 -1.06 -6.74 42.34
N GLY A 1081 -0.10 -7.65 42.59
CA GLY A 1081 -0.19 -9.04 42.15
C GLY A 1081 0.00 -9.27 40.64
N ILE A 1082 0.72 -8.37 39.96
CA ILE A 1082 0.92 -8.41 38.49
C ILE A 1082 1.84 -9.57 38.04
N ARG A 1083 2.47 -10.32 38.96
CA ARG A 1083 3.37 -11.44 38.64
C ARG A 1083 2.78 -12.83 38.81
N ALA A 1084 2.80 -13.59 37.73
CA ALA A 1084 2.90 -15.06 37.81
C ALA A 1084 4.28 -15.47 38.39
N PRO A 1085 4.38 -16.59 39.13
CA PRO A 1085 5.52 -16.81 40.03
C PRO A 1085 6.78 -17.39 39.36
N LEU A 1086 7.93 -16.98 39.89
CA LEU A 1086 9.27 -17.53 39.67
C LEU A 1086 9.29 -19.06 39.61
N VAL A 1087 9.86 -19.62 38.53
CA VAL A 1087 10.24 -21.04 38.47
C VAL A 1087 11.54 -21.23 39.25
N SER A 1088 11.52 -22.11 40.27
CA SER A 1088 12.71 -22.42 41.07
C SER A 1088 13.67 -23.37 40.33
N PRO A 1089 15.00 -23.21 40.45
CA PRO A 1089 16.01 -24.01 39.75
C PRO A 1089 16.26 -25.40 40.37
N GLU A 1090 15.20 -26.14 40.71
CA GLU A 1090 15.26 -27.56 41.11
C GLU A 1090 14.32 -28.41 40.26
N GLY A 1091 14.83 -29.51 39.72
CA GLY A 1091 14.18 -30.26 38.64
C GLY A 1091 12.98 -31.13 39.03
N GLU A 1092 12.26 -31.55 37.99
CA GLU A 1092 11.24 -32.62 37.95
C GLU A 1092 9.97 -32.46 38.83
N GLY A 1093 8.91 -31.95 38.19
CA GLY A 1093 7.62 -32.67 38.17
C GLY A 1093 6.65 -32.48 39.35
N LYS A 1094 6.90 -31.57 40.30
CA LYS A 1094 5.95 -31.29 41.39
C LYS A 1094 5.18 -29.98 41.19
N ALA A 1095 3.94 -30.11 40.70
CA ALA A 1095 3.01 -28.99 40.57
C ALA A 1095 2.75 -28.28 41.92
N VAL A 1096 2.93 -26.97 41.95
CA VAL A 1096 2.70 -26.10 43.12
C VAL A 1096 1.25 -25.59 43.09
N TRP A 1097 0.59 -25.59 44.24
CA TRP A 1097 -0.82 -25.24 44.39
C TRP A 1097 -0.97 -23.92 45.12
N TYR A 1098 -1.89 -23.07 44.64
CA TYR A 1098 -2.27 -21.82 45.28
C TYR A 1098 -3.79 -21.76 45.42
N ASP A 1099 -4.29 -21.13 46.49
CA ASP A 1099 -5.70 -20.76 46.57
C ASP A 1099 -6.03 -19.54 45.69
N LEU A 1100 -7.32 -19.16 45.63
CA LEU A 1100 -7.79 -18.03 44.83
C LEU A 1100 -7.34 -16.65 45.35
N SER A 1101 -6.64 -16.60 46.50
CA SER A 1101 -5.97 -15.39 47.02
C SER A 1101 -4.46 -15.41 46.77
N GLY A 1102 -3.96 -16.29 45.90
CA GLY A 1102 -2.54 -16.40 45.57
C GLY A 1102 -1.67 -17.06 46.64
N ARG A 1103 -2.26 -17.56 47.74
CA ARG A 1103 -1.51 -18.17 48.83
C ARG A 1103 -1.17 -19.62 48.52
N LYS A 1104 0.11 -19.99 48.65
CA LYS A 1104 0.60 -21.36 48.46
C LYS A 1104 -0.03 -22.34 49.46
N VAL A 1105 -0.58 -23.43 48.96
CA VAL A 1105 -1.25 -24.50 49.72
C VAL A 1105 -0.66 -25.89 49.39
N GLN A 1106 -0.94 -26.87 50.26
CA GLN A 1106 -0.72 -28.28 49.93
C GLN A 1106 -1.80 -28.77 48.95
N LYS A 1107 -1.52 -29.81 48.15
CA LYS A 1107 -2.48 -30.36 47.17
C LYS A 1107 -3.83 -30.64 47.85
N PRO A 1108 -4.89 -29.90 47.52
CA PRO A 1108 -6.20 -30.02 48.16
C PRO A 1108 -6.97 -31.20 47.59
N SER A 1109 -7.97 -31.67 48.34
CA SER A 1109 -8.79 -32.84 47.97
C SER A 1109 -10.10 -32.52 47.26
N LYS A 1110 -10.51 -31.25 47.22
CA LYS A 1110 -11.66 -30.73 46.46
C LYS A 1110 -11.65 -29.20 46.44
N GLY A 1111 -12.18 -28.59 45.37
CA GLY A 1111 -12.32 -27.13 45.22
C GLY A 1111 -11.55 -26.55 44.03
N LEU A 1112 -11.66 -25.23 43.84
CA LEU A 1112 -11.01 -24.51 42.73
C LEU A 1112 -9.72 -23.84 43.20
N TYR A 1113 -8.61 -24.13 42.51
CA TYR A 1113 -7.25 -23.70 42.88
C TYR A 1113 -6.47 -23.25 41.65
N ILE A 1114 -5.36 -22.55 41.86
CA ILE A 1114 -4.43 -22.16 40.78
C ILE A 1114 -3.23 -23.11 40.81
N VAL A 1115 -2.92 -23.70 39.66
CA VAL A 1115 -1.78 -24.61 39.45
C VAL A 1115 -1.13 -24.25 38.12
N ASN A 1116 0.17 -23.93 38.14
CA ASN A 1116 0.93 -23.49 36.96
C ASN A 1116 0.18 -22.43 36.12
N GLY A 1117 -0.37 -21.40 36.78
CA GLY A 1117 -1.13 -20.32 36.15
C GLY A 1117 -2.58 -20.66 35.73
N LYS A 1118 -3.02 -21.92 35.79
CA LYS A 1118 -4.37 -22.33 35.36
C LYS A 1118 -5.30 -22.60 36.55
N LYS A 1119 -6.56 -22.20 36.43
CA LYS A 1119 -7.63 -22.56 37.38
C LYS A 1119 -7.96 -24.05 37.23
N VAL A 1120 -7.57 -24.86 38.20
CA VAL A 1120 -7.82 -26.30 38.26
C VAL A 1120 -8.93 -26.57 39.27
N LEU A 1121 -10.03 -27.15 38.80
CA LEU A 1121 -11.07 -27.70 39.67
C LEU A 1121 -10.66 -29.11 40.10
N VAL A 1122 -10.37 -29.29 41.38
CA VAL A 1122 -10.24 -30.62 41.99
C VAL A 1122 -11.64 -31.08 42.38
N GLN A 1123 -12.09 -32.18 41.78
CA GLN A 1123 -13.37 -32.83 42.10
C GLN A 1123 -13.24 -33.77 43.31
#